data_AF-A0A4S4BBC3-F1
#
_entry.id   AF-A0A4S4BBC3-F1
#
_cell.length_a   1.000
_cell.length_b   1.000
_cell.length_c   1.000
_cell.angle_alpha   90.00
_cell.angle_beta   90.00
_cell.angle_gamma   90.00
#
_symmetry.space_group_name_H-M   'P 1'
#
loop_
_entity.id
_entity.type
_entity.pdbx_description
1 polymer ?
#
loop_
_entity_poly.entity_id
_entity_poly.type
_entity_poly.pdbx_seq_one_letter_code
_entity_poly.pdbx_strand_id
1 'polypeptide(L)'
;MNRVGLSLLAVVLAGCGQQSPADPAAPIIPATTKVADADTRAALRAYDPVAGTLTFSASTPTLGAVKVGDVVVSEPSAAAPYGYLRRVQGIRTDNGAVVLDTTQANLTDAITRGSLKVEAELTEADLPADSDLLVGEAVRSAGTLAPQAGFGQGFRFGKTFNQTFVPLSGPTARGQVKVDGSVGFNAGYGLNFDISPCWSPPFVCLDSFEASVGFDQSARFRVTGEAQGQLGSAVKIGEQVFTPKVFFIAVVPVVVVPRLELYLTAGGEIQASVDFDSGQSATAKVGVRWTDDDGWKPLQGLNVRGDVRPPTFAGALKPRAGIQATTSVTLYGLAGPEASLEGGLELDAKIPRNPAWIVSGYLRGTVGFRAKLPVIGTLANYQSTLFDKAVEFGRSVNSPPRLTLTTVPLSVNQGQSTNFRAGCDNLGTFFYTARDPEDGCNVTVAVQSSLDGTLGPDHTFSSAGVRRITITARDTQGATSRLEFDLNVLNPPPTLTLQYSGDPHQGEAYSVAATISDPDEPTKTDLCNNTTWGVDAPDTLSRVNGCQILVTFGATGSRQVRVSVSDSQGAVTQQAKTFTVLPPLANPYPKITYANVFNRETPRSDSPGCSTRPVFPGEIDLTLRRTGCGEPGPTLYFAGIELENPQNEALTYEWKFYVSGPYGEIERGSSTETILNLYDYGNDSRTTTPCRVTLTLNAPDPSRSKSLTVWSGPCTYHATILK
;
A
#
# COMPACT_ATOMS: atom_id res chain seq x y z
N MET A 1 57.70 -30.15 -46.30
CA MET A 1 56.40 -30.07 -45.61
C MET A 1 56.69 -30.12 -44.11
N ASN A 2 56.85 -28.94 -43.50
CA ASN A 2 55.95 -28.34 -42.50
C ASN A 2 55.96 -29.06 -41.14
N ARG A 3 56.64 -28.46 -40.14
CA ARG A 3 56.10 -27.64 -39.02
C ARG A 3 55.74 -28.55 -37.83
N VAL A 4 56.07 -28.29 -36.56
CA VAL A 4 56.17 -27.04 -35.78
C VAL A 4 57.23 -27.23 -34.68
N GLY A 5 58.14 -26.26 -34.52
CA GLY A 5 59.08 -26.18 -33.41
C GLY A 5 58.52 -25.31 -32.27
N LEU A 6 58.59 -25.84 -31.06
CA LEU A 6 58.29 -25.16 -29.80
C LEU A 6 59.62 -24.58 -29.27
N SER A 7 59.81 -23.26 -29.40
CA SER A 7 61.00 -22.58 -28.88
C SER A 7 60.66 -21.85 -27.59
N LEU A 8 61.14 -22.38 -26.48
CA LEU A 8 61.22 -21.75 -25.16
C LEU A 8 62.09 -20.48 -25.27
N LEU A 9 61.51 -19.30 -25.03
CA LEU A 9 62.26 -18.06 -24.92
C LEU A 9 62.63 -17.85 -23.44
N ALA A 10 63.90 -18.08 -23.10
CA ALA A 10 64.48 -17.70 -21.83
C ALA A 10 64.74 -16.18 -21.84
N VAL A 11 63.94 -15.41 -21.09
CA VAL A 11 64.19 -13.99 -20.84
C VAL A 11 65.06 -13.87 -19.59
N VAL A 12 66.28 -13.36 -19.79
CA VAL A 12 67.19 -12.90 -18.74
C VAL A 12 66.58 -11.65 -18.13
N LEU A 13 66.04 -11.76 -16.92
CA LEU A 13 65.67 -10.60 -16.10
C LEU A 13 66.95 -10.02 -15.49
N ALA A 14 67.44 -8.93 -16.09
CA ALA A 14 68.39 -8.03 -15.45
C ALA A 14 67.74 -7.49 -14.16
N GLY A 15 68.36 -7.81 -13.02
CA GLY A 15 67.97 -7.26 -11.74
C GLY A 15 68.22 -5.76 -11.71
N CYS A 16 67.16 -4.96 -11.85
CA CYS A 16 67.16 -3.60 -11.33
C CYS A 16 67.18 -3.71 -9.80
N GLY A 17 68.36 -3.51 -9.21
CA GLY A 17 68.48 -3.27 -7.79
C GLY A 17 67.57 -2.11 -7.42
N GLN A 18 66.63 -2.35 -6.51
CA GLN A 18 65.89 -1.29 -5.85
C GLN A 18 66.93 -0.36 -5.22
N GLN A 19 67.06 0.86 -5.74
CA GLN A 19 67.62 1.95 -4.96
C GLN A 19 66.75 2.08 -3.72
N SER A 20 67.35 1.84 -2.55
CA SER A 20 66.80 2.31 -1.28
C SER A 20 66.40 3.78 -1.44
N PRO A 21 65.26 4.23 -0.89
CA PRO A 21 64.96 5.65 -0.82
C PRO A 21 66.12 6.36 -0.11
N ALA A 22 66.57 7.48 -0.66
CA ALA A 22 67.59 8.31 -0.04
C ALA A 22 67.20 8.62 1.42
N ASP A 23 68.17 8.53 2.32
CA ASP A 23 68.04 8.92 3.72
C ASP A 23 67.49 10.37 3.76
N PRO A 24 66.37 10.66 4.47
CA PRO A 24 65.81 12.00 4.48
C PRO A 24 66.84 12.98 5.04
N ALA A 25 67.07 14.09 4.33
CA ALA A 25 68.00 15.12 4.75
C ALA A 25 67.64 15.62 6.17
N ALA A 26 68.66 15.87 7.01
CA ALA A 26 68.45 16.25 8.40
C ALA A 26 67.54 17.51 8.54
N PRO A 27 66.61 17.53 9.51
CA PRO A 27 65.71 18.66 9.72
C PRO A 27 66.46 19.93 10.14
N ILE A 28 65.99 21.10 9.69
CA ILE A 28 66.55 22.43 9.98
C ILE A 28 65.48 23.27 10.67
N ILE A 29 65.76 23.66 11.92
CA ILE A 29 64.88 24.49 12.74
C ILE A 29 65.49 25.90 12.88
N PRO A 30 64.78 26.98 12.51
CA PRO A 30 65.21 28.35 12.76
C PRO A 30 65.47 28.65 14.24
N ALA A 31 66.48 29.46 14.54
CA ALA A 31 66.72 29.95 15.89
C ALA A 31 65.57 30.84 16.45
N THR A 32 64.70 31.34 15.58
CA THR A 32 63.46 32.07 15.91
C THR A 32 62.35 31.14 16.41
N THR A 33 62.50 29.83 16.30
CA THR A 33 61.57 28.84 16.87
C THR A 33 61.92 28.58 18.33
N LYS A 34 60.98 28.85 19.24
CA LYS A 34 61.11 28.65 20.69
C LYS A 34 60.15 27.55 21.13
N VAL A 35 60.71 26.40 21.51
CA VAL A 35 59.93 25.27 22.03
C VAL A 35 59.73 25.45 23.53
N ALA A 36 58.48 25.45 23.99
CA ALA A 36 58.16 25.55 25.41
C ALA A 36 58.59 24.28 26.16
N ASP A 37 59.52 24.43 27.10
CA ASP A 37 59.91 23.37 28.03
C ASP A 37 58.83 23.07 29.09
N ALA A 38 59.06 22.05 29.91
CA ALA A 38 58.11 21.62 30.95
C ALA A 38 57.74 22.76 31.92
N ASP A 39 58.70 23.57 32.34
CA ASP A 39 58.48 24.68 33.27
C ASP A 39 57.64 25.79 32.62
N THR A 40 57.91 26.11 31.36
CA THR A 40 57.16 27.10 30.57
C THR A 40 55.73 26.64 30.33
N ARG A 41 55.52 25.35 30.07
CA ARG A 41 54.18 24.76 29.96
C ARG A 41 53.42 24.77 31.28
N ALA A 42 54.10 24.48 32.40
CA ALA A 42 53.51 24.56 33.73
C ALA A 42 53.16 26.01 34.13
N ALA A 43 53.94 26.98 33.67
CA ALA A 43 53.70 28.40 33.90
C ALA A 43 52.51 28.94 33.07
N LEU A 44 52.12 28.30 31.96
CA LEU A 44 50.99 28.76 31.14
C LEU A 44 49.68 28.61 31.90
N ARG A 45 49.05 29.74 32.25
CA ARG A 45 47.77 29.77 32.99
C ARG A 45 46.57 29.78 32.06
N ALA A 46 46.67 30.52 30.96
CA ALA A 46 45.57 30.68 30.02
C ALA A 46 46.13 30.81 28.61
N TYR A 47 45.46 30.16 27.67
CA TYR A 47 45.69 30.32 26.25
C TYR A 47 44.35 30.57 25.57
N ASP A 48 44.24 31.73 24.93
CA ASP A 48 43.14 32.06 24.04
C ASP A 48 43.63 32.00 22.58
N PRO A 49 43.33 30.92 21.83
CA PRO A 49 43.72 30.81 20.42
C PRO A 49 43.04 31.85 19.51
N VAL A 50 41.90 32.38 19.95
CA VAL A 50 41.01 33.30 19.22
C VAL A 50 41.51 34.72 19.36
N ALA A 51 41.63 35.21 20.60
CA ALA A 51 42.24 36.50 20.89
C ALA A 51 43.74 36.52 20.60
N GLY A 52 44.36 35.33 20.56
CA GLY A 52 45.78 35.16 20.31
C GLY A 52 46.65 35.50 21.51
N THR A 53 46.13 35.34 22.72
CA THR A 53 46.82 35.71 23.95
C THR A 53 47.28 34.48 24.71
N LEU A 54 48.55 34.46 25.13
CA LEU A 54 49.09 33.47 26.07
C LEU A 54 49.49 34.17 27.36
N THR A 55 48.97 33.71 28.49
CA THR A 55 49.25 34.30 29.80
C THR A 55 50.00 33.31 30.68
N PHE A 56 51.21 33.66 31.07
CA PHE A 56 52.10 32.86 31.89
C PHE A 56 52.20 33.45 33.30
N SER A 57 52.19 32.58 34.31
CA SER A 57 52.23 32.93 35.72
C SER A 57 53.51 33.64 36.15
N ALA A 58 54.61 33.37 35.46
CA ALA A 58 55.95 33.87 35.75
C ALA A 58 56.81 33.76 34.48
N SER A 59 57.92 34.49 34.44
CA SER A 59 58.94 34.32 33.40
C SER A 59 59.75 33.03 33.63
N THR A 60 60.15 32.39 32.55
CA THR A 60 61.06 31.22 32.51
C THR A 60 62.27 31.55 31.64
N PRO A 61 63.37 30.79 31.69
CA PRO A 61 64.51 31.00 30.78
C PRO A 61 64.10 30.99 29.31
N THR A 62 63.19 30.08 28.92
CA THR A 62 62.65 30.01 27.57
C THR A 62 61.83 31.25 27.21
N LEU A 63 60.94 31.73 28.09
CA LEU A 63 60.18 32.97 27.87
C LEU A 63 61.06 34.21 27.81
N GLY A 64 62.11 34.28 28.64
CA GLY A 64 63.07 35.40 28.63
C GLY A 64 63.87 35.50 27.33
N ALA A 65 63.95 34.41 26.56
CA ALA A 65 64.61 34.37 25.26
C ALA A 65 63.67 34.67 24.07
N VAL A 66 62.37 34.79 24.30
CA VAL A 66 61.37 35.10 23.26
C VAL A 66 61.46 36.57 22.85
N LYS A 67 61.46 36.81 21.54
CA LYS A 67 61.42 38.14 20.93
C LYS A 67 60.17 38.31 20.06
N VAL A 68 59.77 39.55 19.83
CA VAL A 68 58.74 39.85 18.82
C VAL A 68 59.21 39.32 17.45
N GLY A 69 58.33 38.61 16.75
CA GLY A 69 58.63 37.91 15.49
C GLY A 69 58.96 36.42 15.66
N ASP A 70 59.38 35.98 16.85
CA ASP A 70 59.65 34.57 17.14
C ASP A 70 58.38 33.72 17.03
N VAL A 71 58.57 32.43 16.74
CA VAL A 71 57.51 31.43 16.74
C VAL A 71 57.63 30.60 18.02
N VAL A 72 56.62 30.67 18.87
CA VAL A 72 56.52 29.83 20.08
C VAL A 72 55.68 28.60 19.78
N VAL A 73 56.18 27.43 20.17
CA VAL A 73 55.55 26.13 19.92
C VAL A 73 55.57 25.27 21.17
N SER A 74 54.50 24.51 21.40
CA SER A 74 54.38 23.67 22.59
C SER A 74 53.61 22.39 22.35
N GLU A 75 54.02 21.36 23.07
CA GLU A 75 53.21 20.18 23.38
C GLU A 75 51.93 20.56 24.16
N PRO A 76 50.94 19.65 24.27
CA PRO A 76 49.79 19.81 25.15
C PRO A 76 50.17 20.17 26.60
N SER A 77 49.35 21.03 27.20
CA SER A 77 49.41 21.42 28.61
C SER A 77 48.01 21.63 29.17
N ALA A 78 47.87 21.82 30.49
CA ALA A 78 46.56 22.03 31.11
C ALA A 78 45.80 23.24 30.53
N ALA A 79 46.50 24.36 30.26
CA ALA A 79 45.91 25.57 29.69
C ALA A 79 45.82 25.55 28.17
N ALA A 80 46.62 24.71 27.50
CA ALA A 80 46.60 24.52 26.04
C ALA A 80 46.53 23.01 25.73
N PRO A 81 45.34 22.39 25.82
CA PRO A 81 45.19 20.93 25.71
C PRO A 81 45.56 20.37 24.34
N TYR A 82 45.65 21.20 23.30
CA TYR A 82 46.08 20.82 21.95
C TYR A 82 47.48 21.35 21.59
N GLY A 83 48.21 21.85 22.58
CA GLY A 83 49.44 22.60 22.35
C GLY A 83 49.15 23.92 21.64
N TYR A 84 50.18 24.53 21.08
CA TYR A 84 50.04 25.76 20.28
C TYR A 84 51.23 25.94 19.34
N LEU A 85 50.99 26.67 18.25
CA LEU A 85 52.00 27.15 17.31
C LEU A 85 51.67 28.59 16.94
N ARG A 86 52.42 29.56 17.49
CA ARG A 86 52.03 30.98 17.46
C ARG A 86 53.22 31.87 17.15
N ARG A 87 52.99 32.92 16.36
CA ARG A 87 53.97 33.97 16.09
C ARG A 87 53.75 35.12 17.07
N VAL A 88 54.80 35.54 17.76
CA VAL A 88 54.75 36.61 18.75
C VAL A 88 54.68 37.96 18.04
N GLN A 89 53.64 38.73 18.35
CA GLN A 89 53.44 40.11 17.88
C GLN A 89 53.78 41.14 18.96
N GLY A 90 53.56 40.78 20.23
CA GLY A 90 53.82 41.64 21.38
C GLY A 90 54.14 40.84 22.62
N ILE A 91 54.96 41.43 23.49
CA ILE A 91 55.31 40.89 24.81
C ILE A 91 55.01 41.98 25.82
N ARG A 92 54.12 41.69 26.78
CA ARG A 92 53.77 42.61 27.85
C ARG A 92 53.81 41.91 29.20
N THR A 93 54.00 42.68 30.25
CA THR A 93 53.95 42.18 31.63
C THR A 93 52.75 42.80 32.32
N ASP A 94 51.93 41.98 32.95
CA ASP A 94 50.72 42.41 33.66
C ASP A 94 50.74 41.79 35.06
N ASN A 95 50.89 42.62 36.10
CA ASN A 95 50.93 42.18 37.50
C ASN A 95 51.92 41.01 37.78
N GLY A 96 53.08 41.03 37.11
CA GLY A 96 54.12 39.99 37.24
C GLY A 96 53.91 38.75 36.36
N ALA A 97 52.76 38.63 35.68
CA ALA A 97 52.50 37.64 34.65
C ALA A 97 53.09 38.10 33.30
N VAL A 98 53.66 37.17 32.54
CA VAL A 98 54.11 37.43 31.17
C VAL A 98 52.96 37.14 30.22
N VAL A 99 52.61 38.11 29.39
CA VAL A 99 51.55 37.96 28.39
C VAL A 99 52.12 38.14 27.00
N LEU A 100 51.90 37.15 26.15
CA LEU A 100 52.26 37.19 24.73
C LEU A 100 51.01 37.46 23.92
N ASP A 101 51.04 38.52 23.11
CA ASP A 101 50.05 38.77 22.07
C ASP A 101 50.59 38.18 20.76
N THR A 102 49.80 37.33 20.12
CA THR A 102 50.28 36.43 19.05
C THR A 102 49.29 36.27 17.91
N THR A 103 49.80 35.95 16.72
CA THR A 103 48.99 35.48 15.58
C THR A 103 49.24 33.99 15.32
N GLN A 104 48.37 33.37 14.52
CA GLN A 104 48.59 32.01 14.08
C GLN A 104 49.88 31.93 13.25
N ALA A 105 50.75 30.96 13.54
CA ALA A 105 51.94 30.67 12.75
C ALA A 105 51.72 29.42 11.88
N ASN A 106 52.47 29.32 10.78
CA ASN A 106 52.53 28.16 9.92
C ASN A 106 53.66 27.21 10.34
N LEU A 107 53.58 25.93 9.98
CA LEU A 107 54.71 25.00 10.22
C LEU A 107 55.98 25.45 9.47
N THR A 108 55.84 26.05 8.29
CA THR A 108 56.95 26.63 7.51
C THR A 108 57.61 27.84 8.19
N ASP A 109 56.95 28.45 9.18
CA ASP A 109 57.56 29.50 10.01
C ASP A 109 58.48 28.93 11.09
N ALA A 110 58.21 27.69 11.53
CA ALA A 110 58.90 27.01 12.62
C ALA A 110 59.95 26.00 12.14
N ILE A 111 59.88 25.57 10.88
CA ILE A 111 60.69 24.51 10.29
C ILE A 111 61.12 24.95 8.88
N THR A 112 62.43 25.04 8.65
CA THR A 112 63.00 25.38 7.33
C THR A 112 63.17 24.15 6.45
N ARG A 113 63.46 23.00 7.07
CA ARG A 113 63.49 21.70 6.41
C ARG A 113 63.04 20.61 7.37
N GLY A 114 62.22 19.69 6.91
CA GLY A 114 61.87 18.52 7.69
C GLY A 114 60.66 17.80 7.11
N SER A 115 60.60 16.50 7.35
CA SER A 115 59.49 15.66 6.94
C SER A 115 58.83 15.00 8.14
N LEU A 116 57.54 14.76 8.02
CA LEU A 116 56.78 13.93 8.94
C LEU A 116 56.06 12.87 8.12
N LYS A 117 56.19 11.61 8.53
CA LYS A 117 55.44 10.49 7.98
C LYS A 117 54.77 9.75 9.13
N VAL A 118 53.45 9.85 9.22
CA VAL A 118 52.66 9.26 10.31
C VAL A 118 51.57 8.40 9.72
N GLU A 119 51.48 7.19 10.23
CA GLU A 119 50.38 6.26 10.02
C GLU A 119 50.00 5.72 11.40
N ALA A 120 48.78 6.00 11.86
CA ALA A 120 48.35 5.66 13.21
C ALA A 120 46.91 5.12 13.21
N GLU A 121 46.68 4.10 14.04
CA GLU A 121 45.34 3.60 14.36
C GLU A 121 44.81 4.28 15.62
N LEU A 122 43.51 4.54 15.67
CA LEU A 122 42.85 4.98 16.91
C LEU A 122 42.50 3.76 17.76
N THR A 123 42.80 3.86 19.05
CA THR A 123 42.67 2.79 20.04
C THR A 123 41.87 3.24 21.26
N GLU A 124 41.47 2.30 22.12
CA GLU A 124 40.77 2.61 23.37
C GLU A 124 41.60 3.52 24.29
N ALA A 125 42.93 3.42 24.25
CA ALA A 125 43.84 4.28 25.02
C ALA A 125 43.83 5.75 24.54
N ASP A 126 43.27 6.01 23.36
CA ASP A 126 43.16 7.35 22.80
C ASP A 126 41.86 8.05 23.21
N LEU A 127 40.96 7.34 23.88
CA LEU A 127 39.70 7.89 24.36
C LEU A 127 39.90 8.63 25.70
N PRO A 128 39.29 9.81 25.86
CA PRO A 128 39.17 10.41 27.17
C PRO A 128 38.21 9.59 28.04
N ALA A 129 38.34 9.73 29.36
CA ALA A 129 37.60 8.92 30.34
C ALA A 129 36.07 9.10 30.27
N ASP A 130 35.59 10.18 29.65
CA ASP A 130 34.18 10.55 29.49
C ASP A 130 33.63 10.22 28.08
N SER A 131 34.33 9.39 27.30
CA SER A 131 33.89 8.97 25.98
C SER A 131 32.53 8.25 26.03
N ASP A 132 31.64 8.65 25.11
CA ASP A 132 30.31 8.05 24.91
C ASP A 132 30.32 6.96 23.81
N LEU A 133 31.51 6.47 23.44
CA LEU A 133 31.71 5.34 22.53
C LEU A 133 31.81 4.04 23.33
N LEU A 134 31.17 2.99 22.82
CA LEU A 134 31.32 1.62 23.33
C LEU A 134 32.66 1.05 22.86
N VAL A 135 33.31 0.24 23.68
CA VAL A 135 34.63 -0.37 23.41
C VAL A 135 34.63 -1.89 23.65
N GLY A 136 35.58 -2.61 23.06
CA GLY A 136 35.79 -4.05 23.28
C GLY A 136 34.60 -4.95 22.93
N GLU A 137 34.28 -5.92 23.80
CA GLU A 137 33.23 -6.93 23.56
C GLU A 137 31.80 -6.35 23.39
N ALA A 138 31.58 -5.08 23.74
CA ALA A 138 30.33 -4.38 23.51
C ALA A 138 30.09 -4.03 22.03
N VAL A 139 31.10 -4.17 21.17
CA VAL A 139 31.09 -3.78 19.74
C VAL A 139 30.74 -4.97 18.82
N ARG A 140 29.92 -5.92 19.28
CA ARG A 140 29.53 -7.08 18.44
C ARG A 140 28.51 -6.68 17.36
N SER A 141 29.01 -6.30 16.19
CA SER A 141 28.26 -6.24 14.93
C SER A 141 28.28 -7.60 14.21
N ALA A 142 27.22 -7.92 13.47
CA ALA A 142 27.14 -9.13 12.64
C ALA A 142 27.97 -8.96 11.35
N GLY A 143 28.89 -9.88 11.08
CA GLY A 143 29.63 -9.96 9.81
C GLY A 143 31.08 -9.49 9.89
N THR A 144 31.99 -10.40 10.27
CA THR A 144 33.44 -10.16 10.22
C THR A 144 33.94 -10.26 8.79
N LEU A 145 34.25 -9.13 8.15
CA LEU A 145 35.13 -9.12 6.99
C LEU A 145 36.58 -9.18 7.44
N ALA A 146 37.41 -9.92 6.69
CA ALA A 146 38.85 -9.90 6.89
C ALA A 146 39.37 -8.50 6.51
N PRO A 147 40.03 -7.79 7.43
CA PRO A 147 40.55 -6.44 7.19
C PRO A 147 41.58 -6.42 6.06
N GLN A 148 41.53 -5.39 5.20
CA GLN A 148 42.59 -5.17 4.21
C GLN A 148 43.83 -4.62 4.93
N ALA A 149 44.97 -5.26 4.69
CA ALA A 149 46.24 -4.88 5.28
C ALA A 149 46.55 -3.40 4.99
N GLY A 150 46.74 -2.61 6.05
CA GLY A 150 47.18 -1.22 5.96
C GLY A 150 46.69 -0.33 7.11
N PHE A 151 45.39 -0.35 7.44
CA PHE A 151 44.81 0.55 8.45
C PHE A 151 43.50 -0.03 9.03
N GLY A 152 43.39 -0.17 10.36
CA GLY A 152 42.11 -0.39 11.05
C GLY A 152 41.69 -1.84 11.27
N GLN A 153 42.57 -2.69 11.82
CA GLN A 153 42.24 -4.10 12.09
C GLN A 153 41.27 -4.25 13.30
N GLY A 154 40.06 -4.79 13.05
CA GLY A 154 39.07 -5.33 14.00
C GLY A 154 38.23 -4.29 14.78
N PHE A 155 36.89 -4.31 14.67
CA PHE A 155 36.00 -3.26 15.24
C PHE A 155 36.29 -2.95 16.72
N ARG A 156 36.70 -1.71 17.03
CA ARG A 156 37.08 -1.26 18.39
C ARG A 156 36.10 -0.28 19.01
N PHE A 157 35.30 0.42 18.19
CA PHE A 157 34.36 1.43 18.68
C PHE A 157 32.94 1.11 18.24
N GLY A 158 31.98 1.35 19.12
CA GLY A 158 30.56 1.14 18.84
C GLY A 158 29.70 2.30 19.33
N LYS A 159 28.52 2.46 18.71
CA LYS A 159 27.48 3.39 19.16
C LYS A 159 26.10 2.81 18.88
N THR A 160 25.25 2.81 19.90
CA THR A 160 23.81 2.53 19.74
C THR A 160 23.05 3.82 19.57
N PHE A 161 22.00 3.80 18.76
CA PHE A 161 21.13 4.95 18.54
C PHE A 161 19.67 4.53 18.52
N ASN A 162 18.82 5.44 18.95
CA ASN A 162 17.38 5.30 18.93
C ASN A 162 16.81 6.70 18.73
N GLN A 163 16.37 7.00 17.50
CA GLN A 163 15.94 8.33 17.10
C GLN A 163 14.56 8.27 16.45
N THR A 164 13.71 9.23 16.79
CA THR A 164 12.40 9.41 16.17
C THR A 164 12.40 10.71 15.38
N PHE A 165 12.08 10.63 14.09
CA PHE A 165 12.00 11.75 13.17
C PHE A 165 10.56 12.26 13.11
N VAL A 166 10.35 13.49 13.60
CA VAL A 166 9.05 14.20 13.62
C VAL A 166 9.29 15.71 13.45
N PRO A 167 8.42 16.46 12.75
CA PRO A 167 7.51 16.04 11.68
C PRO A 167 8.23 15.97 10.32
N LEU A 168 7.66 15.23 9.37
CA LEU A 168 8.13 15.20 7.98
C LEU A 168 7.95 16.58 7.31
N SER A 169 8.72 16.86 6.27
CA SER A 169 8.51 18.08 5.46
C SER A 169 7.45 17.82 4.38
N GLY A 170 6.57 18.81 4.14
CA GLY A 170 5.57 18.79 3.07
C GLY A 170 4.15 19.20 3.50
N PRO A 171 3.28 19.57 2.54
CA PRO A 171 1.92 20.07 2.81
C PRO A 171 0.97 19.02 3.40
N THR A 172 1.27 17.73 3.24
CA THR A 172 0.50 16.60 3.76
C THR A 172 1.22 15.83 4.88
N ALA A 173 2.28 16.42 5.45
CA ALA A 173 3.17 15.76 6.39
C ALA A 173 2.46 15.28 7.67
N ARG A 174 2.43 13.96 7.89
CA ARG A 174 1.87 13.34 9.10
C ARG A 174 2.64 12.09 9.50
N GLY A 175 2.56 11.73 10.77
CA GLY A 175 3.16 10.50 11.32
C GLY A 175 4.56 10.68 11.87
N GLN A 176 5.21 9.56 12.18
CA GLN A 176 6.54 9.50 12.78
C GLN A 176 7.30 8.28 12.26
N VAL A 177 8.61 8.43 12.09
CA VAL A 177 9.52 7.34 11.73
C VAL A 177 10.55 7.18 12.81
N LYS A 178 10.71 5.97 13.32
CA LYS A 178 11.73 5.60 14.28
C LYS A 178 12.83 4.82 13.58
N VAL A 179 14.07 5.19 13.87
CA VAL A 179 15.27 4.49 13.42
C VAL A 179 16.07 4.10 14.66
N ASP A 180 16.16 2.80 14.92
CA ASP A 180 16.95 2.23 16.00
C ASP A 180 18.01 1.26 15.45
N GLY A 181 19.13 1.16 16.16
CA GLY A 181 20.23 0.32 15.70
C GLY A 181 21.55 0.56 16.40
N SER A 182 22.59 0.04 15.77
CA SER A 182 23.96 0.14 16.26
C SER A 182 24.93 0.23 15.10
N VAL A 183 26.02 0.96 15.31
CA VAL A 183 27.17 1.01 14.41
C VAL A 183 28.42 0.60 15.17
N GLY A 184 29.20 -0.31 14.60
CA GLY A 184 30.56 -0.64 15.00
C GLY A 184 31.52 -0.14 13.93
N PHE A 185 32.64 0.46 14.32
CA PHE A 185 33.60 1.00 13.38
C PHE A 185 35.03 1.00 13.93
N ASN A 186 35.97 1.14 13.00
CA ASN A 186 37.35 1.49 13.22
C ASN A 186 37.73 2.72 12.43
N ALA A 187 38.69 3.46 12.96
CA ALA A 187 39.28 4.59 12.28
C ALA A 187 40.80 4.60 12.48
N GLY A 188 41.51 5.01 11.43
CA GLY A 188 42.94 5.30 11.46
C GLY A 188 43.23 6.48 10.56
N TYR A 189 44.36 7.15 10.77
CA TYR A 189 44.77 8.31 9.99
C TYR A 189 46.21 8.21 9.51
N GLY A 190 46.45 8.77 8.33
CA GLY A 190 47.78 8.99 7.79
C GLY A 190 48.00 10.49 7.57
N LEU A 191 49.18 10.98 7.96
CA LEU A 191 49.61 12.35 7.73
C LEU A 191 51.08 12.33 7.29
N ASN A 192 51.33 12.76 6.06
CA ASN A 192 52.67 12.85 5.50
C ASN A 192 52.88 14.25 4.94
N PHE A 193 53.99 14.89 5.26
CA PHE A 193 54.39 16.12 4.58
C PHE A 193 55.90 16.28 4.55
N ASP A 194 56.35 17.04 3.56
CA ASP A 194 57.75 17.42 3.40
C ASP A 194 57.86 18.94 3.25
N ILE A 195 58.70 19.55 4.07
CA ILE A 195 59.01 20.99 4.04
C ILE A 195 60.46 21.14 3.61
N SER A 196 60.70 21.97 2.61
CA SER A 196 62.05 22.26 2.15
C SER A 196 62.24 23.73 1.74
N PRO A 197 63.48 24.23 1.65
CA PRO A 197 63.76 25.56 1.12
C PRO A 197 63.46 25.63 -0.38
N CYS A 198 62.78 26.68 -0.82
CA CYS A 198 62.48 26.92 -2.23
C CYS A 198 63.13 28.21 -2.73
N TRP A 199 63.34 28.29 -4.05
CA TRP A 199 64.19 29.30 -4.67
C TRP A 199 63.53 30.68 -4.84
N SER A 200 62.22 30.79 -4.61
CA SER A 200 61.44 32.02 -4.68
C SER A 200 60.63 32.23 -3.40
N PRO A 201 60.26 33.48 -3.06
CA PRO A 201 59.38 33.75 -1.92
C PRO A 201 58.03 33.02 -2.05
N PRO A 202 57.53 32.40 -0.96
CA PRO A 202 58.15 32.30 0.37
C PRO A 202 59.32 31.31 0.36
N PHE A 203 60.53 31.66 0.82
CA PHE A 203 61.77 30.84 0.72
C PHE A 203 61.77 29.50 1.50
N VAL A 204 60.63 29.11 2.07
CA VAL A 204 60.36 27.81 2.68
C VAL A 204 59.00 27.37 2.16
N CYS A 205 58.98 26.24 1.46
CA CYS A 205 57.81 25.71 0.80
C CYS A 205 57.43 24.34 1.37
N LEU A 206 56.17 23.99 1.21
CA LEU A 206 55.67 22.63 1.36
C LEU A 206 55.88 21.95 0.00
N ASP A 207 56.61 20.83 -0.04
CA ASP A 207 56.88 20.10 -1.29
C ASP A 207 55.79 19.05 -1.54
N SER A 208 55.36 18.38 -0.48
CA SER A 208 54.26 17.42 -0.53
C SER A 208 53.44 17.44 0.74
N PHE A 209 52.15 17.13 0.59
CA PHE A 209 51.23 16.91 1.69
C PHE A 209 50.26 15.79 1.33
N GLU A 210 50.21 14.76 2.15
CA GLU A 210 49.24 13.69 2.03
C GLU A 210 48.54 13.50 3.36
N ALA A 211 47.22 13.43 3.32
CA ALA A 211 46.44 13.02 4.46
C ALA A 211 45.39 12.02 4.07
N SER A 212 45.19 11.03 4.91
CA SER A 212 44.18 9.99 4.69
C SER A 212 43.52 9.58 5.98
N VAL A 213 42.28 9.12 5.86
CA VAL A 213 41.55 8.44 6.91
C VAL A 213 41.08 7.09 6.36
N GLY A 214 41.36 6.04 7.11
CA GLY A 214 40.83 4.70 6.87
C GLY A 214 39.65 4.43 7.78
N PHE A 215 38.60 3.82 7.22
CA PHE A 215 37.41 3.39 7.94
C PHE A 215 37.07 1.95 7.62
N ASP A 216 36.69 1.23 8.66
CA ASP A 216 35.99 -0.05 8.55
C ASP A 216 34.74 0.03 9.41
N GLN A 217 33.57 -0.20 8.83
CA GLN A 217 32.27 0.04 9.47
C GLN A 217 31.34 -1.15 9.25
N SER A 218 30.58 -1.49 10.30
CA SER A 218 29.41 -2.35 10.22
C SER A 218 28.25 -1.70 10.95
N ALA A 219 27.08 -1.60 10.31
CA ALA A 219 25.89 -1.00 10.88
C ALA A 219 24.67 -1.92 10.74
N ARG A 220 23.78 -1.87 11.73
CA ARG A 220 22.46 -2.46 11.68
C ARG A 220 21.41 -1.39 11.89
N PHE A 221 20.40 -1.40 11.04
CA PHE A 221 19.30 -0.46 11.09
C PHE A 221 18.00 -1.23 11.24
N ARG A 222 17.13 -0.75 12.14
CA ARG A 222 15.72 -1.06 12.17
C ARG A 222 14.92 0.22 11.96
N VAL A 223 14.18 0.29 10.86
CA VAL A 223 13.32 1.43 10.51
C VAL A 223 11.88 1.00 10.69
N THR A 224 11.16 1.69 11.58
CA THR A 224 9.74 1.42 11.86
C THR A 224 8.93 2.71 11.85
N GLY A 225 7.72 2.67 11.30
CA GLY A 225 6.83 3.83 11.38
C GLY A 225 5.71 3.82 10.37
N GLU A 226 4.78 4.75 10.55
CA GLU A 226 3.73 5.09 9.59
C GLU A 226 3.80 6.59 9.36
N ALA A 227 3.98 6.99 8.12
CA ALA A 227 4.13 8.40 7.79
C ALA A 227 3.73 8.74 6.36
N GLN A 228 3.38 10.00 6.13
CA GLN A 228 3.12 10.57 4.82
C GLN A 228 3.97 11.83 4.67
N GLY A 229 4.92 11.88 3.73
CA GLY A 229 5.77 13.05 3.47
C GLY A 229 7.22 12.72 3.07
N GLN A 230 8.09 13.73 3.09
CA GLN A 230 9.53 13.57 2.85
C GLN A 230 10.35 13.58 4.15
N LEU A 231 11.30 12.65 4.24
CA LEU A 231 12.41 12.70 5.20
C LEU A 231 13.61 13.42 4.57
N GLY A 232 14.31 14.22 5.37
CA GLY A 232 15.55 14.87 4.98
C GLY A 232 16.25 15.47 6.18
N SER A 233 16.77 14.62 7.06
CA SER A 233 17.43 15.07 8.30
C SER A 233 18.68 14.28 8.59
N ALA A 234 19.68 14.97 9.13
CA ALA A 234 20.87 14.38 9.73
C ALA A 234 20.92 14.79 11.20
N VAL A 235 21.00 13.82 12.10
CA VAL A 235 21.05 14.06 13.55
C VAL A 235 22.43 13.65 14.04
N LYS A 236 23.14 14.54 14.73
CA LYS A 236 24.41 14.19 15.38
C LYS A 236 24.12 13.23 16.53
N ILE A 237 24.62 12.00 16.43
CA ILE A 237 24.42 10.94 17.43
C ILE A 237 25.65 10.70 18.31
N GLY A 238 26.79 11.31 17.96
CA GLY A 238 28.00 11.26 18.75
C GLY A 238 29.08 12.19 18.23
N GLU A 239 29.92 12.65 19.14
CA GLU A 239 31.17 13.35 18.83
C GLU A 239 32.25 12.81 19.75
N GLN A 240 33.42 12.51 19.18
CA GLN A 240 34.58 12.09 19.93
C GLN A 240 35.79 12.91 19.52
N VAL A 241 36.44 13.53 20.50
CA VAL A 241 37.78 14.09 20.36
C VAL A 241 38.74 13.11 20.98
N PHE A 242 39.72 12.65 20.20
CA PHE A 242 40.74 11.73 20.70
C PHE A 242 41.87 12.51 21.36
N THR A 243 42.61 11.81 22.21
CA THR A 243 43.75 12.37 22.91
C THR A 243 44.81 12.82 21.89
N PRO A 244 45.35 14.06 21.99
CA PRO A 244 46.32 14.58 21.03
C PRO A 244 47.56 13.70 20.93
N LYS A 245 48.04 13.52 19.70
CA LYS A 245 49.28 12.80 19.41
C LYS A 245 50.39 13.76 19.06
N VAL A 246 51.53 13.62 19.73
CA VAL A 246 52.68 14.49 19.55
C VAL A 246 53.74 13.76 18.74
N PHE A 247 54.16 14.36 17.63
CA PHE A 247 55.26 13.88 16.81
C PHE A 247 56.34 14.95 16.76
N PHE A 248 57.60 14.56 16.79
CA PHE A 248 58.70 15.53 16.79
C PHE A 248 59.39 15.59 15.43
N ILE A 249 59.54 16.80 14.90
CA ILE A 249 60.49 17.10 13.83
C ILE A 249 61.67 17.80 14.49
N ALA A 250 62.78 17.08 14.66
CA ALA A 250 63.84 17.46 15.59
C ALA A 250 63.29 17.76 16.99
N VAL A 251 63.27 19.04 17.39
CA VAL A 251 62.77 19.50 18.69
C VAL A 251 61.35 20.08 18.63
N VAL A 252 60.80 20.29 17.43
CA VAL A 252 59.50 20.95 17.25
C VAL A 252 58.37 19.92 17.41
N PRO A 253 57.48 20.07 18.41
CA PRO A 253 56.36 19.16 18.61
C PRO A 253 55.21 19.49 17.66
N VAL A 254 54.93 18.61 16.71
CA VAL A 254 53.76 18.65 15.83
C VAL A 254 52.62 17.89 16.51
N VAL A 255 51.61 18.62 16.97
CA VAL A 255 50.46 18.05 17.68
C VAL A 255 49.32 17.78 16.70
N VAL A 256 48.91 16.52 16.62
CA VAL A 256 47.80 16.03 15.80
C VAL A 256 46.61 15.72 16.69
N VAL A 257 45.44 16.27 16.37
CA VAL A 257 44.20 16.09 17.13
C VAL A 257 43.15 15.44 16.23
N PRO A 258 42.93 14.11 16.35
CA PRO A 258 41.87 13.40 15.66
C PRO A 258 40.51 13.68 16.29
N ARG A 259 39.50 13.91 15.45
CA ARG A 259 38.10 14.06 15.86
C ARG A 259 37.20 13.22 14.96
N LEU A 260 36.18 12.61 15.55
CA LEU A 260 35.13 11.86 14.87
C LEU A 260 33.77 12.46 15.24
N GLU A 261 32.93 12.67 14.23
CA GLU A 261 31.51 12.99 14.39
C GLU A 261 30.68 11.91 13.72
N LEU A 262 29.64 11.44 14.40
CA LEU A 262 28.70 10.45 13.87
C LEU A 262 27.34 11.11 13.69
N TYR A 263 26.77 10.97 12.49
CA TYR A 263 25.45 11.44 12.15
C TYR A 263 24.57 10.27 11.71
N LEU A 264 23.34 10.21 12.22
CA LEU A 264 22.29 9.37 11.67
C LEU A 264 21.57 10.15 10.57
N THR A 265 21.66 9.67 9.33
CA THR A 265 20.98 10.25 8.17
C THR A 265 19.70 9.46 7.88
N ALA A 266 18.60 10.17 7.68
CA ALA A 266 17.34 9.58 7.25
C ALA A 266 16.71 10.44 6.16
N GLY A 267 16.22 9.82 5.10
CA GLY A 267 15.69 10.51 3.93
C GLY A 267 14.65 9.71 3.15
N GLY A 268 14.06 10.32 2.13
CA GLY A 268 13.20 9.63 1.18
C GLY A 268 11.70 9.89 1.37
N GLU A 269 10.89 9.31 0.50
CA GLU A 269 9.43 9.49 0.49
C GLU A 269 8.74 8.30 1.18
N ILE A 270 7.81 8.58 2.10
CA ILE A 270 7.01 7.55 2.77
C ILE A 270 5.54 7.95 2.64
N GLN A 271 4.69 7.02 2.24
CA GLN A 271 3.23 7.24 2.10
C GLN A 271 2.39 6.25 2.92
N ALA A 272 3.02 5.41 3.77
CA ALA A 272 2.40 4.28 4.44
C ALA A 272 3.28 3.73 5.58
N SER A 273 3.06 2.48 5.99
CA SER A 273 3.83 1.78 7.03
C SER A 273 5.04 1.01 6.49
N VAL A 274 6.10 0.97 7.30
CA VAL A 274 7.35 0.24 7.02
C VAL A 274 7.89 -0.42 8.29
N ASP A 275 8.33 -1.69 8.20
CA ASP A 275 9.25 -2.34 9.14
C ASP A 275 10.36 -3.02 8.32
N PHE A 276 11.60 -2.56 8.55
CA PHE A 276 12.80 -2.95 7.81
C PHE A 276 13.97 -3.15 8.77
N ASP A 277 14.58 -4.34 8.77
CA ASP A 277 15.77 -4.68 9.56
C ASP A 277 16.85 -5.22 8.62
N SER A 278 18.02 -4.59 8.61
CA SER A 278 19.11 -4.98 7.72
C SER A 278 20.48 -4.58 8.27
N GLY A 279 21.48 -5.37 7.88
CA GLY A 279 22.90 -5.16 8.16
C GLY A 279 23.65 -4.58 6.95
N GLN A 280 24.72 -3.85 7.21
CA GLN A 280 25.61 -3.30 6.18
C GLN A 280 27.06 -3.33 6.70
N SER A 281 28.02 -3.58 5.81
CA SER A 281 29.45 -3.45 6.11
C SER A 281 30.18 -2.73 4.98
N ALA A 282 31.12 -1.85 5.32
CA ALA A 282 31.88 -1.09 4.35
C ALA A 282 33.30 -0.81 4.85
N THR A 283 34.28 -0.96 3.96
CA THR A 283 35.67 -0.59 4.23
C THR A 283 36.13 0.39 3.16
N ALA A 284 36.65 1.55 3.58
CA ALA A 284 37.10 2.59 2.67
C ALA A 284 38.35 3.29 3.21
N LYS A 285 39.29 3.61 2.30
CA LYS A 285 40.36 4.56 2.57
C LYS A 285 40.13 5.80 1.73
N VAL A 286 39.97 6.93 2.40
CA VAL A 286 39.71 8.24 1.78
C VAL A 286 40.85 9.18 2.12
N GLY A 287 41.35 9.92 1.15
CA GLY A 287 42.43 10.85 1.40
C GLY A 287 42.78 11.68 0.21
N VAL A 288 43.65 12.64 0.46
CA VAL A 288 44.12 13.65 -0.48
C VAL A 288 45.64 13.68 -0.45
N ARG A 289 46.22 13.83 -1.63
CA ARG A 289 47.62 14.09 -1.84
C ARG A 289 47.76 15.40 -2.59
N TRP A 290 48.67 16.25 -2.17
CA TRP A 290 49.09 17.44 -2.87
C TRP A 290 50.60 17.36 -3.09
N THR A 291 51.02 17.73 -4.28
CA THR A 291 52.42 18.05 -4.58
C THR A 291 52.47 19.37 -5.33
N ASP A 292 53.61 20.03 -5.30
CA ASP A 292 53.88 21.29 -6.00
C ASP A 292 53.63 21.21 -7.52
N ASP A 293 53.98 20.08 -8.16
CA ASP A 293 53.82 19.86 -9.59
C ASP A 293 52.39 19.52 -10.04
N ASP A 294 51.65 18.75 -9.22
CA ASP A 294 50.42 18.08 -9.63
C ASP A 294 49.15 18.61 -8.94
N GLY A 295 49.31 19.46 -7.93
CA GLY A 295 48.20 19.94 -7.11
C GLY A 295 47.48 18.80 -6.37
N TRP A 296 46.21 19.03 -6.01
CA TRP A 296 45.42 18.07 -5.22
C TRP A 296 44.94 16.88 -6.06
N LYS A 297 45.24 15.66 -5.60
CA LYS A 297 44.79 14.37 -6.15
C LYS A 297 44.17 13.48 -5.06
N PRO A 298 43.10 12.72 -5.37
CA PRO A 298 42.51 11.79 -4.42
C PRO A 298 43.28 10.47 -4.29
N LEU A 299 43.19 9.81 -3.13
CA LEU A 299 43.67 8.44 -2.91
C LEU A 299 42.51 7.44 -3.05
N GLN A 300 42.67 6.33 -3.79
CA GLN A 300 41.59 5.35 -4.05
C GLN A 300 41.87 3.96 -3.43
N GLY A 301 40.85 3.40 -2.78
CA GLY A 301 40.69 1.96 -2.45
C GLY A 301 39.31 1.70 -1.83
N LEU A 302 38.51 0.76 -2.39
CA LEU A 302 37.15 0.49 -1.90
C LEU A 302 36.74 -0.99 -2.05
N ASN A 303 36.10 -1.55 -1.02
CA ASN A 303 35.32 -2.80 -1.05
C ASN A 303 34.03 -2.67 -0.20
N VAL A 304 32.88 -3.17 -0.69
CA VAL A 304 31.58 -3.12 0.01
C VAL A 304 30.89 -4.49 -0.03
N ARG A 305 30.29 -4.94 1.09
CA ARG A 305 29.44 -6.15 1.17
C ARG A 305 28.28 -5.92 2.15
N GLY A 306 27.12 -6.56 1.92
CA GLY A 306 25.97 -6.46 2.82
C GLY A 306 25.10 -7.72 2.80
N ASP A 307 24.25 -7.86 3.82
CA ASP A 307 23.23 -8.89 3.95
C ASP A 307 21.86 -8.25 4.24
N VAL A 308 20.81 -8.76 3.59
CA VAL A 308 19.46 -8.18 3.67
C VAL A 308 18.42 -9.24 4.00
N ARG A 309 17.49 -8.89 4.88
CA ARG A 309 16.24 -9.63 5.11
C ARG A 309 15.08 -8.98 4.34
N PRO A 310 14.11 -9.75 3.85
CA PRO A 310 12.95 -9.19 3.14
C PRO A 310 12.18 -8.18 4.01
N PRO A 311 11.87 -6.96 3.49
CA PRO A 311 11.12 -5.94 4.20
C PRO A 311 9.61 -6.26 4.28
N THR A 312 8.91 -5.68 5.26
CA THR A 312 7.45 -5.63 5.30
C THR A 312 6.96 -4.19 5.14
N PHE A 313 6.02 -3.95 4.23
CA PHE A 313 5.52 -2.62 3.90
C PHE A 313 4.09 -2.64 3.34
N ALA A 314 3.44 -1.48 3.34
CA ALA A 314 2.23 -1.22 2.57
C ALA A 314 2.45 -0.03 1.62
N GLY A 315 1.77 0.00 0.47
CA GLY A 315 1.80 1.15 -0.44
C GLY A 315 3.14 1.37 -1.17
N ALA A 316 3.43 2.63 -1.49
CA ALA A 316 4.67 3.05 -2.14
C ALA A 316 5.56 3.83 -1.17
N LEU A 317 6.84 3.47 -1.11
CA LEU A 317 7.83 4.10 -0.23
C LEU A 317 9.24 3.99 -0.80
N LYS A 318 10.06 5.01 -0.51
CA LYS A 318 11.47 5.12 -0.89
C LYS A 318 12.36 5.61 0.27
N PRO A 319 12.29 5.04 1.50
CA PRO A 319 13.09 5.50 2.61
C PRO A 319 14.56 5.13 2.42
N ARG A 320 15.43 6.02 2.90
CA ARG A 320 16.86 5.78 3.10
C ARG A 320 17.23 6.03 4.56
N ALA A 321 18.12 5.20 5.10
CA ALA A 321 18.72 5.39 6.40
C ALA A 321 20.21 5.06 6.31
N GLY A 322 21.05 5.89 6.91
CA GLY A 322 22.49 5.72 6.88
C GLY A 322 23.18 6.26 8.12
N ILE A 323 24.44 5.88 8.26
CA ILE A 323 25.36 6.50 9.21
C ILE A 323 26.42 7.22 8.40
N GLN A 324 26.60 8.50 8.72
CA GLN A 324 27.70 9.29 8.24
C GLN A 324 28.73 9.45 9.36
N ALA A 325 29.93 8.91 9.13
CA ALA A 325 31.10 9.14 9.95
C ALA A 325 31.95 10.25 9.31
N THR A 326 32.14 11.35 10.02
CA THR A 326 32.99 12.47 9.61
C THR A 326 34.19 12.55 10.53
N THR A 327 35.38 12.32 9.99
CA THR A 327 36.64 12.46 10.72
C THR A 327 37.40 13.69 10.27
N SER A 328 38.04 14.37 11.22
CA SER A 328 39.01 15.41 10.93
C SER A 328 40.29 15.16 11.70
N VAL A 329 41.41 15.52 11.10
CA VAL A 329 42.74 15.40 11.71
C VAL A 329 43.35 16.79 11.69
N THR A 330 43.30 17.47 12.82
CA THR A 330 43.71 18.89 12.90
C THR A 330 45.10 19.03 13.51
N LEU A 331 45.87 19.99 13.02
CA LEU A 331 47.12 20.39 13.65
C LEU A 331 46.83 21.41 14.75
N TYR A 332 47.29 21.13 15.96
CA TYR A 332 47.08 21.93 17.18
C TYR A 332 45.59 22.29 17.44
N GLY A 333 44.66 21.45 16.97
CA GLY A 333 43.21 21.68 17.11
C GLY A 333 42.61 22.74 16.18
N LEU A 334 43.36 23.27 15.21
CA LEU A 334 42.96 24.45 14.43
C LEU A 334 42.46 24.14 13.02
N ALA A 335 43.28 23.44 12.22
CA ALA A 335 42.98 23.21 10.82
C ALA A 335 43.56 21.88 10.36
N GLY A 336 42.86 21.26 9.41
CA GLY A 336 43.32 20.03 8.79
C GLY A 336 42.34 19.41 7.82
N PRO A 337 42.73 18.28 7.21
CA PRO A 337 41.88 17.48 6.36
C PRO A 337 40.67 16.95 7.13
N GLU A 338 39.55 16.88 6.42
CA GLU A 338 38.32 16.23 6.83
C GLU A 338 37.95 15.17 5.79
N ALA A 339 37.47 14.03 6.25
CA ALA A 339 36.92 13.02 5.37
C ALA A 339 35.61 12.52 5.98
N SER A 340 34.61 12.29 5.14
CA SER A 340 33.36 11.69 5.55
C SER A 340 33.06 10.45 4.72
N LEU A 341 32.53 9.45 5.41
CA LEU A 341 32.01 8.24 4.84
C LEU A 341 30.56 8.10 5.29
N GLU A 342 29.63 8.16 4.34
CA GLU A 342 28.23 7.84 4.57
C GLU A 342 27.94 6.47 3.98
N GLY A 343 27.51 5.53 4.83
CA GLY A 343 27.06 4.21 4.43
C GLY A 343 25.64 4.00 4.92
N GLY A 344 24.77 3.48 4.06
CA GLY A 344 23.38 3.27 4.40
C GLY A 344 22.67 2.30 3.48
N LEU A 345 21.36 2.24 3.67
CA LEU A 345 20.44 1.41 2.93
C LEU A 345 19.31 2.27 2.38
N GLU A 346 18.86 1.92 1.19
CA GLU A 346 17.70 2.47 0.51
C GLU A 346 16.75 1.33 0.17
N LEU A 347 15.47 1.49 0.54
CA LEU A 347 14.39 0.60 0.15
C LEU A 347 13.54 1.31 -0.89
N ASP A 348 13.41 0.75 -2.08
CA ASP A 348 12.44 1.19 -3.08
C ASP A 348 11.32 0.15 -3.16
N ALA A 349 10.14 0.46 -2.62
CA ALA A 349 9.00 -0.45 -2.56
C ALA A 349 7.74 0.19 -3.16
N LYS A 350 7.00 -0.58 -3.94
CA LYS A 350 5.74 -0.16 -4.58
C LYS A 350 4.89 -1.38 -4.89
N ILE A 351 3.61 -1.32 -4.53
CA ILE A 351 2.61 -2.32 -4.92
C ILE A 351 1.45 -1.62 -5.65
N PRO A 352 1.01 -2.13 -6.82
CA PRO A 352 1.60 -3.23 -7.57
C PRO A 352 2.84 -2.80 -8.38
N ARG A 353 3.89 -3.63 -8.39
CA ARG A 353 5.08 -3.49 -9.27
C ARG A 353 5.89 -4.78 -9.28
N ASN A 354 6.52 -5.11 -10.41
CA ASN A 354 7.56 -6.14 -10.49
C ASN A 354 8.97 -5.51 -10.69
N PRO A 355 9.93 -5.69 -9.77
CA PRO A 355 9.78 -6.28 -8.44
C PRO A 355 9.01 -5.34 -7.49
N ALA A 356 8.30 -5.91 -6.52
CA ALA A 356 7.52 -5.16 -5.54
C ALA A 356 8.42 -4.32 -4.63
N TRP A 357 9.64 -4.81 -4.36
CA TRP A 357 10.64 -4.08 -3.59
C TRP A 357 12.07 -4.37 -4.07
N ILE A 358 12.95 -3.39 -3.88
CA ILE A 358 14.41 -3.48 -4.10
C ILE A 358 15.08 -2.86 -2.87
N VAL A 359 16.07 -3.53 -2.31
CA VAL A 359 16.94 -2.99 -1.26
C VAL A 359 18.34 -2.80 -1.82
N SER A 360 18.84 -1.57 -1.73
CA SER A 360 20.19 -1.20 -2.15
C SER A 360 20.99 -0.67 -0.97
N GLY A 361 22.24 -1.09 -0.83
CA GLY A 361 23.21 -0.39 -0.01
C GLY A 361 23.83 0.76 -0.79
N TYR A 362 24.02 1.91 -0.15
CA TYR A 362 24.76 3.02 -0.73
C TYR A 362 25.98 3.36 0.12
N LEU A 363 27.02 3.85 -0.54
CA LEU A 363 28.24 4.32 0.09
C LEU A 363 28.74 5.57 -0.63
N ARG A 364 28.88 6.64 0.14
CA ARG A 364 29.36 7.93 -0.34
C ARG A 364 30.56 8.38 0.48
N GLY A 365 31.69 8.54 -0.19
CA GLY A 365 32.92 9.05 0.41
C GLY A 365 33.17 10.48 -0.08
N THR A 366 33.33 11.41 0.85
CA THR A 366 33.76 12.77 0.52
C THR A 366 35.02 13.13 1.29
N VAL A 367 35.84 13.98 0.70
CA VAL A 367 37.02 14.54 1.34
C VAL A 367 36.96 16.05 1.25
N GLY A 368 37.48 16.71 2.25
CA GLY A 368 37.56 18.15 2.29
C GLY A 368 38.63 18.67 3.23
N PHE A 369 38.63 19.99 3.38
CA PHE A 369 39.49 20.70 4.32
C PHE A 369 38.66 21.61 5.20
N ARG A 370 38.83 21.47 6.52
CA ARG A 370 38.24 22.37 7.49
C ARG A 370 39.34 23.26 8.06
N ALA A 371 39.36 24.53 7.65
CA ALA A 371 40.17 25.57 8.27
C ALA A 371 39.25 26.58 8.96
N LYS A 372 38.96 26.35 10.25
CA LYS A 372 38.06 27.21 11.04
C LYS A 372 38.89 27.99 12.06
N LEU A 373 39.10 29.29 11.81
CA LEU A 373 39.64 30.20 12.82
C LEU A 373 38.49 30.95 13.49
N PRO A 374 38.37 30.95 14.83
CA PRO A 374 37.16 31.44 15.49
C PRO A 374 36.87 32.95 15.31
N VAL A 375 37.81 33.76 14.84
CA VAL A 375 37.59 35.21 14.54
C VAL A 375 37.21 35.48 13.07
N ILE A 376 37.61 34.63 12.12
CA ILE A 376 37.50 34.88 10.66
C ILE A 376 36.51 33.91 9.99
N GLY A 377 36.04 32.88 10.71
CA GLY A 377 35.18 31.85 10.14
C GLY A 377 35.96 30.83 9.32
N THR A 378 35.34 30.25 8.30
CA THR A 378 35.97 29.24 7.43
C THR A 378 36.88 29.94 6.40
N LEU A 379 38.20 29.79 6.54
CA LEU A 379 39.19 30.45 5.68
C LEU A 379 39.32 29.81 4.29
N ALA A 380 39.12 28.49 4.22
CA ALA A 380 39.09 27.72 2.99
C ALA A 380 38.18 26.52 3.21
N ASN A 381 37.26 26.28 2.27
CA ASN A 381 36.42 25.08 2.23
C ASN A 381 36.63 24.43 0.86
N TYR A 382 37.31 23.29 0.86
CA TYR A 382 37.34 22.40 -0.29
C TYR A 382 36.54 21.17 0.11
N GLN A 383 35.60 20.75 -0.73
CA GLN A 383 34.90 19.48 -0.56
C GLN A 383 34.77 18.84 -1.94
N SER A 384 35.12 17.56 -2.03
CA SER A 384 34.98 16.77 -3.24
C SER A 384 34.38 15.41 -2.91
N THR A 385 33.46 14.95 -3.77
CA THR A 385 32.94 13.58 -3.66
C THR A 385 33.91 12.64 -4.36
N LEU A 386 34.51 11.73 -3.61
CA LEU A 386 35.49 10.77 -4.11
C LEU A 386 34.80 9.59 -4.82
N PHE A 387 33.70 9.14 -4.24
CA PHE A 387 32.85 8.11 -4.81
C PHE A 387 31.43 8.23 -4.26
N ASP A 388 30.50 7.80 -5.09
CA ASP A 388 29.09 7.62 -4.76
C ASP A 388 28.67 6.31 -5.45
N LYS A 389 28.44 5.27 -4.65
CA LYS A 389 28.20 3.91 -5.14
C LYS A 389 26.94 3.36 -4.51
N ALA A 390 26.11 2.73 -5.33
CA ALA A 390 24.98 1.95 -4.89
C ALA A 390 25.16 0.49 -5.35
N VAL A 391 24.82 -0.45 -4.48
CA VAL A 391 24.87 -1.89 -4.72
C VAL A 391 23.55 -2.49 -4.30
N GLU A 392 22.90 -3.23 -5.19
CA GLU A 392 21.69 -3.96 -4.85
C GLU A 392 22.04 -5.17 -3.98
N PHE A 393 21.33 -5.30 -2.85
CA PHE A 393 21.49 -6.43 -1.93
C PHE A 393 20.37 -7.45 -2.07
N GLY A 394 19.18 -7.04 -2.52
CA GLY A 394 18.08 -7.95 -2.76
C GLY A 394 16.88 -7.27 -3.40
N ARG A 395 15.99 -8.10 -3.96
CA ARG A 395 14.71 -7.68 -4.54
C ARG A 395 13.64 -8.73 -4.27
N SER A 396 12.38 -8.35 -4.41
CA SER A 396 11.29 -9.33 -4.39
C SER A 396 11.44 -10.32 -5.54
N VAL A 397 11.11 -11.58 -5.25
CA VAL A 397 10.90 -12.61 -6.27
C VAL A 397 9.41 -12.72 -6.55
N ASN A 398 9.06 -13.28 -7.70
CA ASN A 398 7.66 -13.53 -8.04
C ASN A 398 6.96 -14.32 -6.94
N SER A 399 5.85 -13.80 -6.43
CA SER A 399 5.03 -14.45 -5.41
C SER A 399 3.70 -14.92 -6.04
N PRO A 400 3.08 -16.00 -5.55
CA PRO A 400 1.78 -16.42 -6.09
C PRO A 400 0.67 -15.46 -5.67
N PRO A 401 -0.40 -15.32 -6.49
CA PRO A 401 -1.54 -14.45 -6.16
C PRO A 401 -2.17 -14.80 -4.81
N ARG A 402 -2.65 -13.80 -4.08
CA ARG A 402 -3.43 -13.97 -2.85
C ARG A 402 -4.92 -14.06 -3.17
N LEU A 403 -5.56 -15.13 -2.70
CA LEU A 403 -7.00 -15.37 -2.82
C LEU A 403 -7.66 -15.20 -1.44
N THR A 404 -8.76 -14.45 -1.36
CA THR A 404 -9.53 -14.26 -0.11
C THR A 404 -11.01 -14.41 -0.39
N LEU A 405 -11.74 -15.14 0.46
CA LEU A 405 -13.19 -15.26 0.37
C LEU A 405 -13.87 -14.01 0.94
N THR A 406 -14.87 -13.47 0.25
CA THR A 406 -15.51 -12.19 0.60
C THR A 406 -16.99 -12.29 0.99
N THR A 407 -17.68 -13.39 0.68
CA THR A 407 -19.12 -13.55 1.01
C THR A 407 -19.38 -14.86 1.75
N VAL A 408 -20.18 -14.80 2.82
CA VAL A 408 -20.61 -15.97 3.63
C VAL A 408 -22.00 -15.67 4.23
N PRO A 409 -23.00 -16.57 4.18
CA PRO A 409 -22.97 -17.92 3.60
C PRO A 409 -22.99 -17.93 2.06
N LEU A 410 -22.40 -18.97 1.50
CA LEU A 410 -22.27 -19.18 0.05
C LEU A 410 -23.47 -20.00 -0.45
N SER A 411 -24.57 -19.31 -0.77
CA SER A 411 -25.75 -19.94 -1.36
C SER A 411 -26.24 -19.18 -2.59
N VAL A 412 -26.64 -19.93 -3.61
CA VAL A 412 -27.28 -19.42 -4.83
C VAL A 412 -28.48 -20.27 -5.19
N ASN A 413 -29.43 -19.70 -5.94
CA ASN A 413 -30.58 -20.46 -6.41
C ASN A 413 -30.26 -21.14 -7.75
N GLN A 414 -30.79 -22.34 -7.95
CA GLN A 414 -30.78 -23.06 -9.21
C GLN A 414 -31.46 -22.20 -10.29
N GLY A 415 -31.06 -22.36 -11.56
CA GLY A 415 -31.68 -21.60 -12.66
C GLY A 415 -31.29 -20.12 -12.74
N GLN A 416 -30.69 -19.54 -11.69
CA GLN A 416 -30.21 -18.16 -11.69
C GLN A 416 -28.73 -18.03 -12.10
N SER A 417 -28.42 -16.98 -12.86
CA SER A 417 -27.05 -16.66 -13.26
C SER A 417 -26.25 -16.12 -12.07
N THR A 418 -25.12 -16.77 -11.80
CA THR A 418 -24.21 -16.47 -10.69
C THR A 418 -22.88 -15.91 -11.22
N ASN A 419 -22.43 -14.78 -10.67
CA ASN A 419 -21.16 -14.16 -11.06
C ASN A 419 -19.96 -14.77 -10.30
N PHE A 420 -18.99 -15.31 -11.04
CA PHE A 420 -17.75 -15.90 -10.52
C PHE A 420 -16.51 -15.07 -10.84
N ARG A 421 -16.66 -13.80 -11.22
CA ARG A 421 -15.52 -12.90 -11.45
C ARG A 421 -14.81 -12.62 -10.13
N ALA A 422 -13.49 -12.45 -10.20
CA ALA A 422 -12.70 -12.05 -9.05
C ALA A 422 -12.86 -10.56 -8.77
N GLY A 423 -13.09 -10.18 -7.51
CA GLY A 423 -12.95 -8.80 -7.06
C GLY A 423 -11.49 -8.40 -6.94
N CYS A 424 -11.18 -7.12 -7.13
CA CYS A 424 -9.84 -6.59 -6.85
C CYS A 424 -9.76 -5.71 -5.59
N ASP A 425 -10.77 -4.86 -5.33
CA ASP A 425 -10.74 -3.85 -4.25
C ASP A 425 -12.02 -3.80 -3.40
N ASN A 426 -12.72 -4.93 -3.25
CA ASN A 426 -14.02 -5.02 -2.56
C ASN A 426 -15.12 -4.11 -3.13
N LEU A 427 -14.97 -3.63 -4.37
CA LEU A 427 -15.97 -2.83 -5.07
C LEU A 427 -17.02 -3.74 -5.73
N GLY A 428 -18.01 -4.19 -4.96
CA GLY A 428 -19.12 -5.03 -5.44
C GLY A 428 -19.26 -6.35 -4.68
N THR A 429 -20.30 -7.11 -5.00
CA THR A 429 -20.58 -8.41 -4.36
C THR A 429 -19.90 -9.52 -5.17
N PHE A 430 -18.69 -9.90 -4.77
CA PHE A 430 -17.95 -11.03 -5.32
C PHE A 430 -17.78 -12.13 -4.28
N PHE A 431 -17.67 -13.39 -4.71
CA PHE A 431 -17.38 -14.51 -3.80
C PHE A 431 -15.97 -14.48 -3.24
N TYR A 432 -15.01 -14.00 -4.03
CA TYR A 432 -13.60 -13.96 -3.68
C TYR A 432 -12.90 -12.78 -4.34
N THR A 433 -11.76 -12.38 -3.76
CA THR A 433 -10.80 -11.47 -4.36
C THR A 433 -9.54 -12.22 -4.79
N ALA A 434 -8.90 -11.73 -5.85
CA ALA A 434 -7.63 -12.23 -6.34
C ALA A 434 -6.70 -11.05 -6.58
N ARG A 435 -5.59 -10.99 -5.85
CA ARG A 435 -4.62 -9.90 -5.93
C ARG A 435 -3.20 -10.42 -5.83
N ASP A 436 -2.34 -9.89 -6.66
CA ASP A 436 -0.93 -10.21 -6.66
C ASP A 436 -0.08 -8.98 -6.28
N PRO A 437 0.96 -9.09 -5.43
CA PRO A 437 1.82 -7.96 -5.10
C PRO A 437 2.57 -7.37 -6.31
N GLU A 438 2.93 -8.20 -7.28
CA GLU A 438 3.67 -7.79 -8.46
C GLU A 438 2.73 -7.28 -9.57
N ASP A 439 1.60 -7.96 -9.80
CA ASP A 439 0.68 -7.73 -10.92
C ASP A 439 -0.63 -7.00 -10.56
N GLY A 440 -0.90 -6.78 -9.27
CA GLY A 440 -2.13 -6.16 -8.81
C GLY A 440 -3.37 -7.00 -9.14
N CYS A 441 -4.31 -6.42 -9.89
CA CYS A 441 -5.52 -7.11 -10.35
C CYS A 441 -5.30 -7.96 -11.61
N ASN A 442 -4.13 -7.87 -12.25
CA ASN A 442 -3.86 -8.53 -13.53
C ASN A 442 -3.49 -10.00 -13.32
N VAL A 443 -4.45 -10.77 -12.80
CA VAL A 443 -4.33 -12.19 -12.51
C VAL A 443 -5.33 -12.98 -13.35
N THR A 444 -4.90 -14.10 -13.90
CA THR A 444 -5.79 -15.02 -14.61
C THR A 444 -6.42 -15.98 -13.63
N VAL A 445 -7.75 -16.11 -13.65
CA VAL A 445 -8.48 -17.00 -12.73
C VAL A 445 -9.24 -18.08 -13.49
N ALA A 446 -9.15 -19.31 -12.99
CA ALA A 446 -9.94 -20.45 -13.43
C ALA A 446 -10.79 -20.95 -12.26
N VAL A 447 -12.06 -21.24 -12.54
CA VAL A 447 -13.04 -21.71 -11.55
C VAL A 447 -13.53 -23.09 -11.95
N GLN A 448 -13.49 -24.04 -11.01
CA GLN A 448 -13.95 -25.41 -11.20
C GLN A 448 -14.97 -25.80 -10.14
N SER A 449 -16.03 -26.48 -10.55
CA SER A 449 -17.02 -27.14 -9.69
C SER A 449 -16.79 -28.64 -9.69
N SER A 450 -16.95 -29.27 -8.52
CA SER A 450 -16.89 -30.73 -8.38
C SER A 450 -17.97 -31.49 -9.16
N LEU A 451 -19.07 -30.82 -9.57
CA LEU A 451 -20.18 -31.43 -10.30
C LEU A 451 -20.34 -30.87 -11.71
N ASP A 452 -20.04 -29.58 -11.92
CA ASP A 452 -20.35 -28.88 -13.17
C ASP A 452 -19.10 -28.64 -14.06
N GLY A 453 -17.91 -29.05 -13.60
CA GLY A 453 -16.66 -28.84 -14.34
C GLY A 453 -16.20 -27.37 -14.32
N THR A 454 -15.64 -26.88 -15.43
CA THR A 454 -15.14 -25.50 -15.51
C THR A 454 -16.29 -24.49 -15.58
N LEU A 455 -16.30 -23.52 -14.66
CA LEU A 455 -17.31 -22.46 -14.63
C LEU A 455 -16.82 -21.23 -15.41
N GLY A 456 -17.72 -20.62 -16.18
CA GLY A 456 -17.48 -19.32 -16.82
C GLY A 456 -17.58 -18.15 -15.83
N PRO A 457 -17.29 -16.91 -16.28
CA PRO A 457 -17.42 -15.71 -15.44
C PRO A 457 -18.82 -15.49 -14.88
N ASP A 458 -19.84 -15.90 -15.62
CA ASP A 458 -21.24 -15.95 -15.23
C ASP A 458 -21.72 -17.37 -15.51
N HIS A 459 -22.35 -18.03 -14.54
CA HIS A 459 -22.75 -19.43 -14.64
C HIS A 459 -24.11 -19.70 -14.03
N THR A 460 -24.95 -20.45 -14.74
CA THR A 460 -26.28 -20.87 -14.28
C THR A 460 -26.26 -22.37 -14.03
N PHE A 461 -26.65 -22.75 -12.82
CA PHE A 461 -26.61 -24.13 -12.42
C PHE A 461 -27.90 -24.88 -12.71
N SER A 462 -27.77 -26.11 -13.22
CA SER A 462 -28.89 -26.95 -13.66
C SER A 462 -29.39 -27.93 -12.60
N SER A 463 -28.68 -28.10 -11.49
CA SER A 463 -29.06 -28.99 -10.38
C SER A 463 -28.75 -28.36 -9.02
N ALA A 464 -29.62 -28.64 -8.05
CA ALA A 464 -29.46 -28.29 -6.64
C ALA A 464 -28.48 -29.23 -5.90
N GLY A 465 -28.00 -28.79 -4.75
CA GLY A 465 -27.08 -29.53 -3.89
C GLY A 465 -25.74 -28.82 -3.65
N VAL A 466 -24.95 -29.37 -2.73
CA VAL A 466 -23.64 -28.80 -2.38
C VAL A 466 -22.58 -29.21 -3.39
N ARG A 467 -21.79 -28.24 -3.85
CA ARG A 467 -20.64 -28.45 -4.73
C ARG A 467 -19.40 -27.75 -4.20
N ARG A 468 -18.25 -28.42 -4.33
CA ARG A 468 -16.95 -27.84 -3.98
C ARG A 468 -16.47 -26.99 -5.14
N ILE A 469 -16.31 -25.69 -4.88
CA ILE A 469 -15.74 -24.74 -5.83
C ILE A 469 -14.25 -24.61 -5.56
N THR A 470 -13.45 -24.79 -6.61
CA THR A 470 -12.02 -24.60 -6.62
C THR A 470 -11.67 -23.40 -7.50
N ILE A 471 -11.07 -22.39 -6.89
CA ILE A 471 -10.52 -21.22 -7.58
C ILE A 471 -9.02 -21.42 -7.72
N THR A 472 -8.51 -21.31 -8.95
CA THR A 472 -7.07 -21.28 -9.22
C THR A 472 -6.71 -19.93 -9.85
N ALA A 473 -5.82 -19.18 -9.21
CA ALA A 473 -5.29 -17.93 -9.76
C ALA A 473 -3.86 -18.13 -10.24
N ARG A 474 -3.50 -17.48 -11.35
CA ARG A 474 -2.18 -17.47 -11.96
C ARG A 474 -1.75 -16.04 -12.25
N ASP A 475 -0.56 -15.67 -11.82
CA ASP A 475 0.05 -14.38 -12.14
C ASP A 475 0.59 -14.35 -13.60
N THR A 476 1.15 -13.22 -14.02
CA THR A 476 1.71 -13.07 -15.38
C THR A 476 3.00 -13.86 -15.61
N GLN A 477 3.72 -14.21 -14.54
CA GLN A 477 5.00 -14.94 -14.55
C GLN A 477 4.83 -16.46 -14.35
N GLY A 478 3.61 -16.92 -14.07
CA GLY A 478 3.22 -18.30 -13.93
C GLY A 478 3.15 -18.89 -12.52
N ALA A 479 3.33 -18.14 -11.44
CA ALA A 479 3.04 -18.69 -10.11
C ALA A 479 1.52 -18.79 -9.90
N THR A 480 1.12 -19.75 -9.07
CA THR A 480 -0.29 -20.12 -8.90
C THR A 480 -0.67 -20.27 -7.44
N SER A 481 -1.94 -20.00 -7.15
CA SER A 481 -2.56 -20.24 -5.84
C SER A 481 -3.95 -20.84 -6.00
N ARG A 482 -4.46 -21.45 -4.92
CA ARG A 482 -5.74 -22.15 -4.90
C ARG A 482 -6.55 -21.77 -3.67
N LEU A 483 -7.86 -21.59 -3.84
CA LEU A 483 -8.85 -21.41 -2.77
C LEU A 483 -10.01 -22.38 -3.01
N GLU A 484 -10.50 -23.02 -1.96
CA GLU A 484 -11.66 -23.91 -2.03
C GLU A 484 -12.74 -23.51 -1.04
N PHE A 485 -13.99 -23.67 -1.46
CA PHE A 485 -15.16 -23.51 -0.59
C PHE A 485 -16.34 -24.35 -1.08
N ASP A 486 -17.28 -24.64 -0.18
CA ASP A 486 -18.52 -25.33 -0.51
C ASP A 486 -19.61 -24.30 -0.84
N LEU A 487 -20.21 -24.42 -2.01
CA LEU A 487 -21.33 -23.60 -2.47
C LEU A 487 -22.62 -24.42 -2.39
N ASN A 488 -23.60 -23.93 -1.63
CA ASN A 488 -24.91 -24.57 -1.53
C ASN A 488 -25.88 -24.00 -2.56
N VAL A 489 -26.66 -24.87 -3.17
CA VAL A 489 -27.44 -24.54 -4.35
C VAL A 489 -28.84 -24.98 -4.08
N LEU A 490 -29.69 -23.98 -3.99
CA LEU A 490 -31.03 -24.12 -3.46
C LEU A 490 -32.02 -24.15 -4.61
N ASN A 491 -33.07 -24.95 -4.42
CA ASN A 491 -34.28 -24.90 -5.22
C ASN A 491 -35.44 -24.66 -4.24
N PRO A 492 -35.62 -23.44 -3.73
CA PRO A 492 -36.71 -23.14 -2.82
C PRO A 492 -38.07 -23.38 -3.50
N PRO A 493 -39.08 -23.89 -2.78
CA PRO A 493 -40.39 -24.14 -3.39
C PRO A 493 -41.16 -22.84 -3.68
N PRO A 494 -42.12 -22.85 -4.63
CA PRO A 494 -42.93 -21.68 -4.96
C PRO A 494 -43.72 -21.14 -3.77
N THR A 495 -43.90 -19.83 -3.69
CA THR A 495 -44.84 -19.20 -2.77
C THR A 495 -46.24 -19.17 -3.38
N LEU A 496 -47.25 -19.67 -2.66
CA LEU A 496 -48.64 -19.82 -3.13
C LEU A 496 -49.61 -19.12 -2.17
N THR A 497 -50.54 -18.32 -2.71
CA THR A 497 -51.62 -17.67 -1.93
C THR A 497 -52.95 -17.73 -2.67
N LEU A 498 -54.02 -18.13 -1.98
CA LEU A 498 -55.37 -18.22 -2.55
C LEU A 498 -56.16 -16.91 -2.44
N GLN A 499 -56.89 -16.56 -3.51
CA GLN A 499 -57.82 -15.43 -3.59
C GLN A 499 -59.24 -15.93 -3.93
N TYR A 500 -60.22 -15.52 -3.14
CA TYR A 500 -61.65 -15.88 -3.28
C TYR A 500 -62.52 -14.83 -2.56
N SER A 501 -63.78 -14.69 -2.94
CA SER A 501 -64.73 -13.74 -2.35
C SER A 501 -66.16 -14.29 -2.32
N GLY A 502 -66.95 -13.87 -1.33
CA GLY A 502 -68.32 -14.33 -1.11
C GLY A 502 -68.44 -15.77 -0.58
N ASP A 503 -69.68 -16.20 -0.32
CA ASP A 503 -70.00 -17.54 0.17
C ASP A 503 -70.48 -18.45 -0.98
N PRO A 504 -69.94 -19.68 -1.10
CA PRO A 504 -70.36 -20.61 -2.15
C PRO A 504 -71.72 -21.24 -1.86
N HIS A 505 -72.51 -21.46 -2.90
CA HIS A 505 -73.78 -22.18 -2.85
C HIS A 505 -73.70 -23.49 -3.65
N GLN A 506 -74.43 -24.52 -3.20
CA GLN A 506 -74.49 -25.81 -3.90
C GLN A 506 -75.04 -25.61 -5.33
N GLY A 507 -74.36 -26.22 -6.31
CA GLY A 507 -74.73 -26.19 -7.73
C GLY A 507 -74.31 -24.95 -8.50
N GLU A 508 -73.79 -23.92 -7.82
CA GLU A 508 -73.29 -22.69 -8.46
C GLU A 508 -71.77 -22.75 -8.70
N ALA A 509 -71.30 -22.05 -9.73
CA ALA A 509 -69.88 -21.93 -10.03
C ALA A 509 -69.23 -20.89 -9.10
N TYR A 510 -68.24 -21.30 -8.32
CA TYR A 510 -67.51 -20.46 -7.37
C TYR A 510 -66.06 -20.27 -7.83
N SER A 511 -65.63 -19.01 -7.99
CA SER A 511 -64.29 -18.69 -8.51
C SER A 511 -63.24 -18.71 -7.40
N VAL A 512 -62.16 -19.46 -7.63
CA VAL A 512 -60.97 -19.48 -6.77
C VAL A 512 -59.73 -19.24 -7.62
N ALA A 513 -58.88 -18.31 -7.19
CA ALA A 513 -57.62 -17.98 -7.86
C ALA A 513 -56.41 -18.22 -6.96
N ALA A 514 -55.24 -18.46 -7.56
CA ALA A 514 -53.95 -18.62 -6.93
C ALA A 514 -53.01 -17.51 -7.42
N THR A 515 -52.36 -16.82 -6.49
CA THR A 515 -51.23 -15.90 -6.75
C THR A 515 -49.95 -16.63 -6.37
N ILE A 516 -49.03 -16.76 -7.34
CA ILE A 516 -47.81 -17.55 -7.19
C ILE A 516 -46.60 -16.69 -7.53
N SER A 517 -45.53 -16.88 -6.77
CA SER A 517 -44.20 -16.31 -7.05
C SER A 517 -43.13 -17.27 -6.60
N ASP A 518 -42.07 -17.39 -7.37
CA ASP A 518 -40.93 -18.24 -7.06
C ASP A 518 -39.63 -17.44 -7.32
N PRO A 519 -38.65 -17.44 -6.40
CA PRO A 519 -37.41 -16.68 -6.57
C PRO A 519 -36.56 -17.11 -7.77
N ASP A 520 -36.64 -18.36 -8.21
CA ASP A 520 -35.79 -18.98 -9.24
C ASP A 520 -36.46 -19.03 -10.62
N GLU A 521 -37.76 -18.73 -10.69
CA GLU A 521 -38.51 -18.72 -11.94
C GLU A 521 -38.70 -17.30 -12.50
N PRO A 522 -38.24 -17.04 -13.74
CA PRO A 522 -38.42 -15.74 -14.38
C PRO A 522 -39.86 -15.51 -14.89
N THR A 523 -40.64 -16.56 -15.14
CA THR A 523 -41.96 -16.49 -15.80
C THR A 523 -43.08 -17.09 -14.94
N LYS A 524 -44.05 -16.24 -14.55
CA LYS A 524 -45.24 -16.69 -13.79
C LYS A 524 -46.21 -17.55 -14.61
N THR A 525 -46.18 -17.43 -15.93
CA THR A 525 -47.03 -18.21 -16.85
C THR A 525 -46.81 -19.72 -16.69
N ASP A 526 -45.55 -20.16 -16.56
CA ASP A 526 -45.21 -21.58 -16.45
C ASP A 526 -45.63 -22.15 -15.09
N LEU A 527 -45.42 -21.39 -14.01
CA LEU A 527 -45.94 -21.71 -12.68
C LEU A 527 -47.47 -21.84 -12.68
N CYS A 528 -48.18 -20.95 -13.38
CA CYS A 528 -49.63 -21.04 -13.53
C CYS A 528 -50.07 -22.30 -14.28
N ASN A 529 -49.37 -22.66 -15.36
CA ASN A 529 -49.66 -23.88 -16.11
C ASN A 529 -49.42 -25.15 -15.28
N ASN A 530 -48.42 -25.13 -14.40
CA ASN A 530 -48.07 -26.21 -13.48
C ASN A 530 -48.90 -26.21 -12.18
N THR A 531 -49.83 -25.27 -12.03
CA THR A 531 -50.75 -25.24 -10.88
C THR A 531 -51.92 -26.17 -11.13
N THR A 532 -52.11 -27.14 -10.24
CA THR A 532 -53.15 -28.16 -10.31
C THR A 532 -54.13 -28.04 -9.14
N TRP A 533 -55.39 -28.36 -9.39
CA TRP A 533 -56.49 -28.27 -8.42
C TRP A 533 -57.19 -29.61 -8.24
N GLY A 534 -57.70 -29.85 -7.04
CA GLY A 534 -58.45 -31.06 -6.70
C GLY A 534 -59.58 -30.80 -5.71
N VAL A 535 -60.68 -31.53 -5.91
CA VAL A 535 -61.85 -31.56 -5.03
C VAL A 535 -62.34 -33.00 -4.90
N ASP A 536 -63.12 -33.30 -3.88
CA ASP A 536 -63.73 -34.61 -3.68
C ASP A 536 -65.16 -34.65 -4.26
N ALA A 537 -65.58 -35.80 -4.79
CA ALA A 537 -66.97 -35.98 -5.22
C ALA A 537 -67.95 -35.65 -4.06
N PRO A 538 -69.14 -35.07 -4.34
CA PRO A 538 -69.73 -34.77 -5.64
C PRO A 538 -69.30 -33.42 -6.28
N ASP A 539 -68.24 -32.76 -5.80
CA ASP A 539 -67.81 -31.47 -6.36
C ASP A 539 -67.07 -31.65 -7.68
N THR A 540 -67.14 -30.63 -8.55
CA THR A 540 -66.50 -30.64 -9.87
C THR A 540 -65.71 -29.36 -10.12
N LEU A 541 -64.73 -29.45 -11.02
CA LEU A 541 -63.88 -28.34 -11.45
C LEU A 541 -64.14 -28.01 -12.92
N SER A 542 -64.12 -26.73 -13.28
CA SER A 542 -64.15 -26.32 -14.70
C SER A 542 -62.91 -26.78 -15.47
N ARG A 543 -61.78 -26.89 -14.76
CA ARG A 543 -60.50 -27.42 -15.26
C ARG A 543 -59.62 -27.83 -14.10
N VAL A 544 -58.64 -28.69 -14.39
CA VAL A 544 -57.70 -29.19 -13.37
C VAL A 544 -56.43 -28.35 -13.24
N ASN A 545 -56.08 -27.55 -14.25
CA ASN A 545 -54.85 -26.73 -14.26
C ASN A 545 -55.13 -25.23 -14.44
N GLY A 546 -54.23 -24.38 -13.94
CA GLY A 546 -54.25 -22.92 -14.13
C GLY A 546 -54.34 -22.13 -12.82
N CYS A 547 -53.98 -20.85 -12.86
CA CYS A 547 -54.04 -19.96 -11.68
C CYS A 547 -55.44 -19.49 -11.27
N GLN A 548 -56.50 -19.85 -12.01
CA GLN A 548 -57.88 -19.57 -11.63
C GLN A 548 -58.79 -20.69 -12.11
N ILE A 549 -59.73 -21.12 -11.28
CA ILE A 549 -60.68 -22.18 -11.60
C ILE A 549 -62.07 -21.81 -11.12
N LEU A 550 -63.08 -22.47 -11.67
CA LEU A 550 -64.43 -22.47 -11.11
C LEU A 550 -64.66 -23.83 -10.45
N VAL A 551 -65.12 -23.81 -9.21
CA VAL A 551 -65.52 -24.98 -8.43
C VAL A 551 -67.05 -25.02 -8.38
N THR A 552 -67.66 -26.15 -8.72
CA THR A 552 -69.09 -26.37 -8.50
C THR A 552 -69.28 -27.38 -7.38
N PHE A 553 -69.85 -26.93 -6.27
CA PHE A 553 -70.06 -27.79 -5.10
C PHE A 553 -71.33 -28.63 -5.25
N GLY A 554 -71.19 -29.95 -5.18
CA GLY A 554 -72.31 -30.88 -5.37
C GLY A 554 -73.13 -31.14 -4.10
N ALA A 555 -72.64 -30.70 -2.93
CA ALA A 555 -73.30 -30.83 -1.64
C ALA A 555 -73.09 -29.60 -0.75
N THR A 556 -74.01 -29.37 0.20
CA THR A 556 -73.89 -28.33 1.23
C THR A 556 -72.93 -28.75 2.36
N GLY A 557 -72.54 -27.79 3.20
CA GLY A 557 -71.68 -28.01 4.36
C GLY A 557 -70.19 -27.79 4.07
N SER A 558 -69.32 -28.36 4.90
CA SER A 558 -67.87 -28.18 4.81
C SER A 558 -67.29 -28.93 3.62
N ARG A 559 -66.73 -28.21 2.64
CA ARG A 559 -66.13 -28.76 1.41
C ARG A 559 -64.70 -28.24 1.23
N GLN A 560 -63.78 -29.07 0.73
CA GLN A 560 -62.37 -28.73 0.61
C GLN A 560 -61.93 -28.58 -0.85
N VAL A 561 -61.15 -27.54 -1.13
CA VAL A 561 -60.45 -27.34 -2.39
C VAL A 561 -58.95 -27.43 -2.12
N ARG A 562 -58.25 -28.27 -2.87
CA ARG A 562 -56.79 -28.47 -2.79
C ARG A 562 -56.14 -27.87 -4.02
N VAL A 563 -55.00 -27.20 -3.83
CA VAL A 563 -54.17 -26.61 -4.89
C VAL A 563 -52.72 -27.03 -4.67
N SER A 564 -52.03 -27.33 -5.76
CA SER A 564 -50.62 -27.71 -5.78
C SER A 564 -49.94 -27.03 -6.95
N VAL A 565 -48.82 -26.36 -6.71
CA VAL A 565 -47.96 -25.81 -7.76
C VAL A 565 -46.57 -26.41 -7.67
N SER A 566 -45.97 -26.72 -8.81
CA SER A 566 -44.56 -27.11 -8.92
C SER A 566 -43.78 -26.11 -9.77
N ASP A 567 -42.56 -25.79 -9.37
CA ASP A 567 -41.59 -25.10 -10.23
C ASP A 567 -41.11 -26.02 -11.37
N SER A 568 -40.30 -25.49 -12.28
CA SER A 568 -39.71 -26.25 -13.39
C SER A 568 -38.61 -27.22 -12.97
N GLN A 569 -38.14 -27.12 -11.73
CA GLN A 569 -37.11 -27.97 -11.12
C GLN A 569 -37.70 -29.09 -10.23
N GLY A 570 -39.02 -29.10 -10.02
CA GLY A 570 -39.78 -30.10 -9.29
C GLY A 570 -40.05 -29.82 -7.81
N ALA A 571 -39.70 -28.66 -7.23
CA ALA A 571 -40.17 -28.34 -5.88
C ALA A 571 -41.64 -27.93 -5.89
N VAL A 572 -42.35 -28.33 -4.83
CA VAL A 572 -43.81 -28.30 -4.80
C VAL A 572 -44.30 -27.57 -3.56
N THR A 573 -45.29 -26.71 -3.75
CA THR A 573 -46.08 -26.12 -2.66
C THR A 573 -47.54 -26.54 -2.79
N GLN A 574 -48.10 -27.04 -1.69
CA GLN A 574 -49.49 -27.47 -1.61
C GLN A 574 -50.24 -26.66 -0.55
N GLN A 575 -51.50 -26.34 -0.84
CA GLN A 575 -52.41 -25.69 0.09
C GLN A 575 -53.81 -26.28 -0.05
N ALA A 576 -54.56 -26.32 1.05
CA ALA A 576 -55.97 -26.69 1.04
C ALA A 576 -56.80 -25.61 1.73
N LYS A 577 -57.96 -25.27 1.16
CA LYS A 577 -58.94 -24.36 1.74
C LYS A 577 -60.27 -25.06 1.93
N THR A 578 -60.84 -24.91 3.12
CA THR A 578 -62.19 -25.38 3.43
C THR A 578 -63.18 -24.23 3.30
N PHE A 579 -64.27 -24.50 2.59
CA PHE A 579 -65.40 -23.60 2.37
C PHE A 579 -66.67 -24.16 3.02
N THR A 580 -67.52 -23.27 3.54
CA THR A 580 -68.85 -23.64 4.05
C THR A 580 -69.86 -23.38 2.95
N VAL A 581 -70.35 -24.45 2.31
CA VAL A 581 -71.26 -24.37 1.16
C VAL A 581 -72.71 -24.27 1.63
N LEU A 582 -73.39 -23.21 1.20
CA LEU A 582 -74.78 -22.91 1.53
C LEU A 582 -75.75 -23.68 0.60
N PRO A 583 -77.03 -23.85 1.01
CA PRO A 583 -78.06 -24.47 0.17
C PRO A 583 -78.21 -23.80 -1.21
N PRO A 584 -78.73 -24.52 -2.23
CA PRO A 584 -79.01 -23.96 -3.54
C PRO A 584 -79.91 -22.73 -3.43
N LEU A 585 -79.68 -21.74 -4.30
CA LEU A 585 -80.56 -20.58 -4.39
C LEU A 585 -81.94 -21.01 -4.92
N ALA A 586 -83.02 -20.46 -4.36
CA ALA A 586 -84.41 -20.84 -4.71
C ALA A 586 -84.77 -20.62 -6.20
N ASN A 587 -84.03 -19.74 -6.90
CA ASN A 587 -84.03 -19.61 -8.35
C ASN A 587 -82.59 -19.31 -8.84
N PRO A 588 -81.93 -20.24 -9.56
CA PRO A 588 -80.52 -20.10 -9.96
C PRO A 588 -80.30 -19.23 -11.21
N TYR A 589 -81.37 -18.83 -11.93
CA TYR A 589 -81.27 -18.00 -13.13
C TYR A 589 -81.40 -16.50 -12.79
N PRO A 590 -80.59 -15.62 -13.43
CA PRO A 590 -79.66 -15.88 -14.53
C PRO A 590 -78.37 -16.58 -14.04
N LYS A 591 -77.87 -17.55 -14.78
CA LYS A 591 -76.71 -18.35 -14.38
C LYS A 591 -75.46 -17.92 -15.14
N ILE A 592 -74.45 -17.43 -14.44
CA ILE A 592 -73.15 -17.09 -15.03
C ILE A 592 -72.42 -18.40 -15.35
N THR A 593 -72.23 -18.70 -16.64
CA THR A 593 -71.53 -19.91 -17.08
C THR A 593 -70.04 -19.66 -17.26
N TYR A 594 -69.67 -18.45 -17.65
CA TYR A 594 -68.27 -18.06 -17.82
C TYR A 594 -68.11 -16.54 -17.66
N ALA A 595 -67.06 -16.09 -16.98
CA ALA A 595 -66.68 -14.68 -16.95
C ALA A 595 -65.16 -14.58 -16.80
N ASN A 596 -64.51 -13.74 -17.60
CA ASN A 596 -63.06 -13.57 -17.55
C ASN A 596 -62.61 -12.22 -18.12
N VAL A 597 -61.34 -11.90 -17.92
CA VAL A 597 -60.60 -10.93 -18.73
C VAL A 597 -59.98 -11.66 -19.90
N PHE A 598 -59.97 -11.04 -21.07
CA PHE A 598 -59.46 -11.59 -22.32
C PHE A 598 -58.48 -10.62 -22.96
N ASN A 599 -57.45 -11.15 -23.61
CA ASN A 599 -56.57 -10.40 -24.51
C ASN A 599 -57.08 -10.50 -25.96
N ARG A 600 -56.72 -9.50 -26.78
CA ARG A 600 -57.03 -9.43 -28.22
C ARG A 600 -55.74 -9.29 -29.01
N GLU A 601 -55.05 -10.40 -29.24
CA GLU A 601 -53.73 -10.41 -29.90
C GLU A 601 -53.76 -11.17 -31.24
N THR A 602 -52.86 -10.75 -32.15
CA THR A 602 -52.58 -11.50 -33.38
C THR A 602 -51.64 -12.67 -33.04
N PRO A 603 -52.00 -13.93 -33.33
CA PRO A 603 -51.18 -15.10 -33.00
C PRO A 603 -49.77 -15.09 -33.62
N ARG A 604 -49.59 -14.37 -34.74
CA ARG A 604 -48.33 -14.11 -35.47
C ARG A 604 -48.45 -12.80 -36.26
N SER A 605 -47.33 -12.16 -36.57
CA SER A 605 -47.26 -10.95 -37.42
C SER A 605 -47.86 -11.13 -38.82
N ASP A 606 -48.03 -12.38 -39.27
CA ASP A 606 -48.28 -12.71 -40.68
C ASP A 606 -49.70 -13.27 -40.93
N SER A 607 -50.60 -13.24 -39.94
CA SER A 607 -51.98 -13.76 -40.08
C SER A 607 -53.02 -12.73 -39.63
N PRO A 608 -54.00 -12.34 -40.49
CA PRO A 608 -54.93 -11.24 -40.22
C PRO A 608 -56.07 -11.56 -39.22
N GLY A 609 -55.98 -12.67 -38.48
CA GLY A 609 -56.99 -13.08 -37.51
C GLY A 609 -56.73 -12.49 -36.12
N CYS A 610 -57.71 -11.79 -35.55
CA CYS A 610 -57.69 -11.47 -34.14
C CYS A 610 -58.11 -12.69 -33.32
N SER A 611 -57.25 -13.13 -32.40
CA SER A 611 -57.60 -14.19 -31.46
C SER A 611 -57.90 -13.61 -30.09
N THR A 612 -58.94 -14.13 -29.45
CA THR A 612 -59.23 -13.86 -28.05
C THR A 612 -58.71 -15.00 -27.19
N ARG A 613 -57.90 -14.68 -26.18
CA ARG A 613 -57.52 -15.67 -25.16
C ARG A 613 -57.83 -15.13 -23.76
N PRO A 614 -58.33 -15.97 -22.85
CA PRO A 614 -58.52 -15.57 -21.47
C PRO A 614 -57.16 -15.24 -20.83
N VAL A 615 -57.14 -14.23 -19.95
CA VAL A 615 -55.98 -13.81 -19.17
C VAL A 615 -56.21 -14.20 -17.73
N PHE A 616 -55.41 -15.13 -17.21
CA PHE A 616 -55.60 -15.57 -15.84
C PHE A 616 -54.80 -14.71 -14.84
N PRO A 617 -55.32 -14.49 -13.62
CA PRO A 617 -54.56 -13.94 -12.50
C PRO A 617 -53.16 -14.53 -12.40
N GLY A 618 -52.13 -13.69 -12.37
CA GLY A 618 -50.74 -14.12 -12.25
C GLY A 618 -50.05 -14.57 -13.54
N GLU A 619 -50.76 -14.75 -14.66
CA GLU A 619 -50.17 -15.17 -15.94
C GLU A 619 -49.33 -14.06 -16.60
N ILE A 620 -49.84 -12.83 -16.58
CA ILE A 620 -49.19 -11.61 -17.08
C ILE A 620 -49.66 -10.39 -16.27
N ASP A 621 -48.83 -9.34 -16.18
CA ASP A 621 -49.27 -8.04 -15.66
C ASP A 621 -50.08 -7.30 -16.75
N LEU A 622 -51.35 -6.95 -16.47
CA LEU A 622 -52.21 -6.28 -17.46
C LEU A 622 -51.65 -4.90 -17.82
N THR A 623 -51.20 -4.70 -19.06
CA THR A 623 -50.69 -3.39 -19.52
C THR A 623 -51.77 -2.61 -20.27
N LEU A 624 -52.40 -1.65 -19.60
CA LEU A 624 -53.71 -1.08 -19.99
C LEU A 624 -53.69 0.00 -21.09
N ARG A 625 -52.56 0.23 -21.77
CA ARG A 625 -52.43 1.23 -22.85
C ARG A 625 -52.23 0.65 -24.24
N ARG A 626 -52.17 -0.67 -24.35
CA ARG A 626 -51.98 -1.33 -25.62
C ARG A 626 -53.30 -1.45 -26.37
N THR A 627 -53.25 -1.20 -27.67
CA THR A 627 -54.31 -1.60 -28.60
C THR A 627 -54.06 -3.05 -29.01
N GLY A 628 -55.15 -3.80 -29.19
CA GLY A 628 -55.14 -5.14 -29.75
C GLY A 628 -55.01 -5.13 -31.27
N CYS A 629 -55.24 -6.29 -31.85
CA CYS A 629 -55.26 -6.57 -33.29
C CYS A 629 -55.96 -5.49 -34.18
N GLY A 630 -55.30 -5.02 -35.25
CA GLY A 630 -55.84 -4.09 -36.26
C GLY A 630 -55.40 -2.62 -36.11
N GLU A 631 -55.56 -1.80 -37.15
CA GLU A 631 -55.35 -0.33 -37.09
C GLU A 631 -56.59 0.43 -37.61
N PRO A 632 -57.23 1.27 -36.77
CA PRO A 632 -57.09 1.38 -35.31
C PRO A 632 -57.74 0.18 -34.61
N GLY A 633 -56.96 -0.57 -33.82
CA GLY A 633 -57.43 -1.77 -33.12
C GLY A 633 -58.21 -1.45 -31.83
N PRO A 634 -59.05 -2.37 -31.34
CA PRO A 634 -59.74 -2.22 -30.06
C PRO A 634 -58.75 -2.22 -28.90
N THR A 635 -59.21 -1.97 -27.68
CA THR A 635 -58.38 -2.13 -26.47
C THR A 635 -57.85 -3.57 -26.37
N LEU A 636 -56.58 -3.73 -25.96
CA LEU A 636 -55.92 -5.04 -25.89
C LEU A 636 -56.63 -5.98 -24.92
N TYR A 637 -57.12 -5.47 -23.80
CA TYR A 637 -57.79 -6.25 -22.76
C TYR A 637 -59.24 -5.83 -22.59
N PHE A 638 -60.13 -6.80 -22.38
CA PHE A 638 -61.52 -6.56 -22.03
C PHE A 638 -62.03 -7.67 -21.09
N ALA A 639 -62.97 -7.35 -20.22
CA ALA A 639 -63.72 -8.33 -19.46
C ALA A 639 -65.04 -8.66 -20.16
N GLY A 640 -65.46 -9.92 -20.11
CA GLY A 640 -66.70 -10.41 -20.71
C GLY A 640 -67.34 -11.52 -19.90
N ILE A 641 -68.62 -11.77 -20.18
CA ILE A 641 -69.46 -12.77 -19.53
C ILE A 641 -70.26 -13.60 -20.54
N GLU A 642 -70.47 -14.87 -20.22
CA GLU A 642 -71.45 -15.79 -20.80
C GLU A 642 -72.41 -16.24 -19.70
N LEU A 643 -73.70 -16.34 -20.03
CA LEU A 643 -74.74 -16.70 -19.08
C LEU A 643 -75.88 -17.50 -19.71
N GLU A 644 -76.56 -18.29 -18.89
CA GLU A 644 -77.86 -18.90 -19.20
C GLU A 644 -78.98 -18.01 -18.64
N ASN A 645 -79.85 -17.52 -19.52
CA ASN A 645 -81.06 -16.77 -19.19
C ASN A 645 -82.25 -17.36 -19.96
N PRO A 646 -82.75 -18.55 -19.56
CA PRO A 646 -83.79 -19.26 -20.31
C PRO A 646 -85.14 -18.53 -20.31
N GLN A 647 -85.38 -17.64 -19.35
CA GLN A 647 -86.59 -16.82 -19.25
C GLN A 647 -86.48 -15.53 -20.08
N ASN A 648 -85.32 -15.27 -20.70
CA ASN A 648 -85.03 -14.08 -21.48
C ASN A 648 -85.38 -12.78 -20.74
N GLU A 649 -85.15 -12.77 -19.42
CA GLU A 649 -85.48 -11.64 -18.57
C GLU A 649 -84.53 -10.47 -18.84
N ALA A 650 -84.99 -9.24 -18.58
CA ALA A 650 -84.18 -8.04 -18.75
C ALA A 650 -83.13 -7.95 -17.63
N LEU A 651 -81.86 -8.15 -17.98
CA LEU A 651 -80.72 -8.06 -17.07
C LEU A 651 -79.99 -6.73 -17.24
N THR A 652 -79.45 -6.19 -16.15
CA THR A 652 -78.51 -5.06 -16.21
C THR A 652 -77.14 -5.47 -15.67
N TYR A 653 -76.09 -4.94 -16.30
CA TYR A 653 -74.71 -5.25 -15.95
C TYR A 653 -74.10 -4.04 -15.24
N GLU A 654 -73.30 -4.30 -14.21
CA GLU A 654 -72.50 -3.28 -13.56
C GLU A 654 -71.08 -3.82 -13.44
N TRP A 655 -70.27 -3.52 -14.44
CA TRP A 655 -68.85 -3.78 -14.41
C TRP A 655 -68.11 -2.66 -13.69
N LYS A 656 -67.16 -3.03 -12.84
CA LYS A 656 -66.21 -2.09 -12.23
C LYS A 656 -64.80 -2.63 -12.29
N PHE A 657 -63.88 -1.78 -12.67
CA PHE A 657 -62.44 -2.03 -12.66
C PHE A 657 -61.79 -1.13 -11.61
N TYR A 658 -61.10 -1.75 -10.67
CA TYR A 658 -60.43 -1.09 -9.56
C TYR A 658 -58.92 -1.28 -9.66
N VAL A 659 -58.19 -0.23 -9.29
CA VAL A 659 -56.75 -0.30 -9.02
C VAL A 659 -56.51 0.07 -7.57
N SER A 660 -55.63 -0.66 -6.91
CA SER A 660 -55.25 -0.39 -5.52
C SER A 660 -54.16 0.68 -5.50
N GLY A 661 -54.36 1.75 -4.74
CA GLY A 661 -53.38 2.79 -4.49
C GLY A 661 -53.05 2.91 -3.00
N PRO A 662 -52.08 3.77 -2.63
CA PRO A 662 -51.67 3.99 -1.24
C PRO A 662 -52.79 4.52 -0.33
N TYR A 663 -53.88 5.06 -0.90
CA TYR A 663 -55.04 5.60 -0.17
C TYR A 663 -56.28 4.70 -0.25
N GLY A 664 -56.13 3.46 -0.71
CA GLY A 664 -57.22 2.52 -0.94
C GLY A 664 -57.49 2.28 -2.42
N GLU A 665 -58.62 1.65 -2.72
CA GLU A 665 -58.99 1.27 -4.09
C GLU A 665 -59.69 2.40 -4.83
N ILE A 666 -59.31 2.57 -6.09
CA ILE A 666 -59.83 3.61 -6.96
C ILE A 666 -60.48 2.93 -8.17
N GLU A 667 -61.74 3.26 -8.44
CA GLU A 667 -62.43 2.84 -9.66
C GLU A 667 -61.82 3.58 -10.87
N ARG A 668 -61.42 2.83 -11.88
CA ARG A 668 -60.75 3.32 -13.10
C ARG A 668 -61.55 3.07 -14.38
N GLY A 669 -62.56 2.23 -14.31
CA GLY A 669 -63.46 1.99 -15.43
C GLY A 669 -64.72 1.28 -14.98
N SER A 670 -65.81 1.56 -15.68
CA SER A 670 -67.08 0.87 -15.49
C SER A 670 -67.82 0.74 -16.82
N SER A 671 -68.73 -0.22 -16.87
CA SER A 671 -69.54 -0.49 -18.06
C SER A 671 -70.87 -1.08 -17.64
N THR A 672 -71.93 -0.71 -18.37
CA THR A 672 -73.26 -1.32 -18.24
C THR A 672 -73.58 -2.31 -19.35
N GLU A 673 -72.62 -2.53 -20.25
CA GLU A 673 -72.71 -3.48 -21.36
C GLU A 673 -72.30 -4.89 -20.93
N THR A 674 -72.46 -5.87 -21.82
CA THR A 674 -72.00 -7.25 -21.60
C THR A 674 -70.47 -7.38 -21.52
N ILE A 675 -69.73 -6.32 -21.87
CA ILE A 675 -68.27 -6.25 -21.80
C ILE A 675 -67.80 -4.97 -21.10
N LEU A 676 -66.62 -5.03 -20.50
CA LEU A 676 -65.86 -3.87 -20.02
C LEU A 676 -64.51 -3.81 -20.75
N ASN A 677 -64.28 -2.80 -21.58
CA ASN A 677 -62.96 -2.58 -22.17
C ASN A 677 -62.01 -2.03 -21.09
N LEU A 678 -60.85 -2.66 -20.94
CA LEU A 678 -59.85 -2.29 -19.94
C LEU A 678 -58.78 -1.43 -20.62
N TYR A 679 -58.90 -0.11 -20.46
CA TYR A 679 -57.95 0.84 -21.02
C TYR A 679 -57.74 2.02 -20.08
N ASP A 680 -56.49 2.48 -19.95
CA ASP A 680 -56.13 3.63 -19.11
C ASP A 680 -55.58 4.80 -19.93
N TYR A 681 -56.13 5.99 -19.71
CA TYR A 681 -55.81 7.21 -20.45
C TYR A 681 -54.80 8.14 -19.73
N GLY A 682 -54.25 7.80 -18.56
CA GLY A 682 -53.42 8.73 -17.75
C GLY A 682 -52.07 9.14 -18.35
N ASN A 683 -51.62 10.39 -18.16
CA ASN A 683 -50.49 10.99 -18.92
C ASN A 683 -49.08 10.89 -18.28
N ASP A 684 -48.90 10.18 -17.15
CA ASP A 684 -47.66 10.22 -16.33
C ASP A 684 -47.09 8.84 -15.98
N SER A 685 -45.99 8.77 -15.21
CA SER A 685 -45.16 7.59 -14.92
C SER A 685 -45.88 6.25 -14.76
N ARG A 686 -45.30 5.21 -15.37
CA ARG A 686 -45.77 3.81 -15.33
C ARG A 686 -45.70 3.27 -13.90
N THR A 687 -46.82 2.77 -13.38
CA THR A 687 -46.89 2.10 -12.07
C THR A 687 -47.58 0.75 -12.21
N THR A 688 -47.20 -0.23 -11.37
CA THR A 688 -47.85 -1.54 -11.28
C THR A 688 -48.45 -1.70 -9.89
N THR A 689 -49.76 -1.91 -9.81
CA THR A 689 -50.44 -2.14 -8.53
C THR A 689 -51.43 -3.30 -8.61
N PRO A 690 -51.91 -3.85 -7.48
CA PRO A 690 -52.98 -4.83 -7.49
C PRO A 690 -54.28 -4.24 -8.03
N CYS A 691 -54.92 -4.94 -8.96
CA CYS A 691 -56.13 -4.50 -9.63
C CYS A 691 -57.18 -5.61 -9.58
N ARG A 692 -58.46 -5.25 -9.68
CA ARG A 692 -59.54 -6.23 -9.80
C ARG A 692 -60.65 -5.75 -10.73
N VAL A 693 -61.30 -6.68 -11.40
CA VAL A 693 -62.50 -6.47 -12.19
C VAL A 693 -63.64 -7.19 -11.50
N THR A 694 -64.72 -6.48 -11.22
CA THR A 694 -65.94 -7.03 -10.62
C THR A 694 -67.11 -6.85 -11.57
N LEU A 695 -68.03 -7.80 -11.55
CA LEU A 695 -69.31 -7.72 -12.23
C LEU A 695 -70.42 -7.91 -11.21
N THR A 696 -71.40 -7.01 -11.23
CA THR A 696 -72.72 -7.24 -10.63
C THR A 696 -73.75 -7.37 -11.75
N LEU A 697 -74.33 -8.55 -11.88
CA LEU A 697 -75.41 -8.88 -12.80
C LEU A 697 -76.74 -8.74 -12.05
N ASN A 698 -77.56 -7.76 -12.41
CA ASN A 698 -78.83 -7.53 -11.74
C ASN A 698 -79.98 -8.16 -12.50
N ALA A 699 -80.77 -8.97 -11.79
CA ALA A 699 -82.03 -9.51 -12.28
C ALA A 699 -83.21 -8.61 -11.83
N PRO A 700 -84.39 -8.72 -12.46
CA PRO A 700 -85.59 -7.98 -12.04
C PRO A 700 -85.99 -8.24 -10.58
N ASP A 701 -85.65 -9.41 -10.05
CA ASP A 701 -85.72 -9.71 -8.62
C ASP A 701 -84.31 -9.57 -8.01
N PRO A 702 -84.08 -8.62 -7.09
CA PRO A 702 -82.77 -8.39 -6.49
C PRO A 702 -82.20 -9.61 -5.75
N SER A 703 -83.04 -10.54 -5.29
CA SER A 703 -82.57 -11.77 -4.63
C SER A 703 -81.86 -12.75 -5.58
N ARG A 704 -81.98 -12.51 -6.90
CA ARG A 704 -81.34 -13.31 -7.97
C ARG A 704 -80.18 -12.59 -8.64
N SER A 705 -79.86 -11.36 -8.21
CA SER A 705 -78.68 -10.64 -8.67
C SER A 705 -77.41 -11.35 -8.20
N LYS A 706 -76.38 -11.36 -9.05
CA LYS A 706 -75.10 -12.04 -8.79
C LYS A 706 -73.95 -11.07 -8.86
N SER A 707 -73.07 -11.08 -7.87
CA SER A 707 -71.82 -10.32 -7.89
C SER A 707 -70.63 -11.25 -7.84
N LEU A 708 -69.67 -11.06 -8.74
CA LEU A 708 -68.41 -11.81 -8.72
C LEU A 708 -67.20 -10.91 -9.00
N THR A 709 -66.06 -11.28 -8.44
CA THR A 709 -64.76 -10.77 -8.90
C THR A 709 -64.30 -11.59 -10.08
N VAL A 710 -64.41 -11.03 -11.29
CA VAL A 710 -64.12 -11.70 -12.56
C VAL A 710 -62.63 -11.93 -12.75
N TRP A 711 -61.81 -10.98 -12.31
CA TRP A 711 -60.35 -11.06 -12.42
C TRP A 711 -59.70 -10.25 -11.30
N SER A 712 -58.56 -10.71 -10.79
CA SER A 712 -57.71 -9.96 -9.87
C SER A 712 -56.24 -10.22 -10.18
N GLY A 713 -55.39 -9.21 -10.09
CA GLY A 713 -53.98 -9.36 -10.41
C GLY A 713 -53.25 -8.03 -10.57
N PRO A 714 -51.93 -8.06 -10.73
CA PRO A 714 -51.15 -6.86 -11.02
C PRO A 714 -51.55 -6.27 -12.36
N CYS A 715 -51.81 -4.96 -12.39
CA CYS A 715 -51.97 -4.23 -13.63
C CYS A 715 -51.01 -3.04 -13.67
N THR A 716 -50.44 -2.83 -14.85
CA THR A 716 -49.55 -1.73 -15.14
C THR A 716 -50.27 -0.65 -15.94
N TYR A 717 -50.34 0.55 -15.37
CA TYR A 717 -51.05 1.68 -15.91
C TYR A 717 -50.29 2.98 -15.64
N HIS A 718 -50.74 4.10 -16.20
CA HIS A 718 -50.07 5.38 -16.08
C HIS A 718 -50.83 6.23 -15.07
N ALA A 719 -50.32 6.32 -13.84
CA ALA A 719 -51.01 7.07 -12.78
C ALA A 719 -50.78 8.58 -12.95
N THR A 720 -51.86 9.36 -12.92
CA THR A 720 -51.76 10.82 -12.75
C THR A 720 -51.33 11.12 -11.32
N ILE A 721 -50.15 11.71 -11.13
CA ILE A 721 -49.74 12.22 -9.81
C ILE A 721 -50.45 13.57 -9.62
N LEU A 722 -51.40 13.63 -8.68
CA LEU A 722 -51.82 14.93 -8.16
C LEU A 722 -50.61 15.50 -7.41
N LYS A 723 -50.01 16.57 -7.93
CA LYS A 723 -49.03 17.37 -7.18
C LYS A 723 -49.71 18.11 -6.04
#